data_AF-A0A5C6EDZ4-F1
#
_entry.id   AF-A0A5C6EDZ4-F1
#
_cell.length_a   1.000
_cell.length_b   1.000
_cell.length_c   1.000
_cell.angle_alpha   90.00
_cell.angle_beta   90.00
_cell.angle_gamma   90.00
#
_symmetry.space_group_name_H-M   'P 1'
#
loop_
_entity.id
_entity.type
_entity.pdbx_description
1 polymer ?
#
loop_
_entity_poly.entity_id
_entity_poly.type
_entity_poly.pdbx_seq_one_letter_code
_entity_poly.pdbx_strand_id
1 'polypeptide(L)'
;MPRPKRLRRPHAANFETLESRTLLAAFGTPWPEPRDLTISFPADGVAIGNRVNDLAETLDQAGDTQQWQELILRAYQTWAIHADINIGLRNDFDVAFGSHGMTNNDPRFGEFRIGAFPQQGLLASSLPFQSVAGTYSGDLLLNSNQNFKLHDWNDDTGPDTTQWDPLDRDLFSVLLHESGNTLGVDDNLTEWSVMFGQYTVPKGLLSPEDISEIQSLYGLRSDPYEALSNDDVQMATLLPQPINFAPATDVVRTRASIVSATDIDHYKFVPATGQDSVTIKVKSAGISLLRSRLEVIDAAGEVLQSSAAASVFDNDHSITLTGINGSAEIMVRVLADDTDDVYSVGDYVLELDYRSAADQQLDHVPGDYASGADALFTGFDLADPEDVRQTIASADTVSSTIASTDRFEVISSVASAADADVWKIVAPDSARQSLQVSVSGVGQAHPEIMVRVIDSTGQQVGSSARLRNDGSWTVEVTSPTVGAEYFVRISIDPSSAVHVGNYVAVAEFITPSQQMNELVSGDASSEMDEFYRWTAGKSKLYRFDLSASDGSSTEGIRMRIYDAETSELRMVIGVQNDITRSGLAWLDQGDYLIRITAFEANDAPVDAIHFTLTCDGLSDDQDDDPYDPDTDPYYDAYYYEYNPAYYYYYYSTYEYYYNWDEYYEYDGDPDYQYYYTGEYP
;
A
#
# COMPACT_ATOMS: atom_id res chain seq x y z
N MET A 1 -43.78 28.77 57.63
CA MET A 1 -43.80 28.80 56.16
C MET A 1 -42.37 29.04 55.68
N PRO A 2 -41.77 28.15 54.86
CA PRO A 2 -40.36 28.26 54.48
C PRO A 2 -40.17 29.17 53.25
N ARG A 3 -39.01 29.84 53.20
CA ARG A 3 -38.54 30.75 52.14
C ARG A 3 -38.33 30.02 50.80
N PRO A 4 -38.49 30.68 49.64
CA PRO A 4 -38.30 30.05 48.33
C PRO A 4 -36.81 29.76 48.08
N LYS A 5 -36.53 28.57 47.54
CA LYS A 5 -35.19 28.14 47.11
C LYS A 5 -34.76 28.97 45.90
N ARG A 6 -33.55 29.53 45.94
CA ARG A 6 -32.87 30.08 44.75
C ARG A 6 -32.64 28.95 43.76
N LEU A 7 -33.23 29.06 42.57
CA LEU A 7 -32.86 28.24 41.41
C LEU A 7 -31.41 28.55 41.04
N ARG A 8 -30.56 27.53 40.98
CA ARG A 8 -29.23 27.62 40.36
C ARG A 8 -29.48 27.85 38.86
N ARG A 9 -28.85 28.89 38.31
CA ARG A 9 -28.76 29.07 36.85
C ARG A 9 -28.07 27.83 36.26
N PRO A 10 -28.53 27.30 35.10
CA PRO A 10 -27.77 26.29 34.39
C PRO A 10 -26.40 26.87 34.04
N HIS A 11 -25.34 26.07 34.17
CA HIS A 11 -24.07 26.39 33.54
C HIS A 11 -24.32 26.53 32.05
N ALA A 12 -23.96 27.67 31.46
CA ALA A 12 -23.86 27.79 30.03
C ALA A 12 -22.88 26.70 29.57
N ALA A 13 -23.37 25.78 28.73
CA ALA A 13 -22.49 24.91 27.96
C ALA A 13 -21.69 25.85 27.04
N ASN A 14 -20.41 26.02 27.35
CA ASN A 14 -19.48 26.55 26.37
C ASN A 14 -19.34 25.46 25.32
N PHE A 15 -19.91 25.67 24.15
CA PHE A 15 -19.51 24.93 22.96
C PHE A 15 -18.11 25.40 22.61
N GLU A 16 -17.11 24.62 23.01
CA GLU A 16 -15.82 24.68 22.33
C GLU A 16 -16.06 24.03 20.96
N THR A 17 -16.09 24.85 19.92
CA THR A 17 -15.85 24.36 18.55
C THR A 17 -14.47 23.74 18.55
N LEU A 18 -14.43 22.41 18.46
CA LEU A 18 -13.22 21.67 18.16
C LEU A 18 -12.65 22.23 16.85
N GLU A 19 -11.35 22.54 16.86
CA GLU A 19 -10.61 22.85 15.63
C GLU A 19 -10.82 21.69 14.63
N SER A 20 -10.93 22.00 13.34
CA SER A 20 -10.94 20.96 12.30
C SER A 20 -9.60 20.23 12.38
N ARG A 21 -9.63 19.01 12.93
CA ARG A 21 -8.47 18.11 12.91
C ARG A 21 -8.59 17.31 11.63
N THR A 22 -7.91 17.76 10.58
CA THR A 22 -7.59 16.88 9.45
C THR A 22 -6.81 15.70 10.03
N LEU A 23 -7.38 14.51 9.90
CA LEU A 23 -6.74 13.29 10.33
C LEU A 23 -5.70 12.97 9.25
N LEU A 24 -4.42 13.05 9.63
CA LEU A 24 -3.31 13.04 8.69
C LEU A 24 -2.86 11.60 8.41
N ALA A 25 -2.72 11.27 7.13
CA ALA A 25 -1.87 10.17 6.72
C ALA A 25 -0.43 10.45 7.20
N ALA A 26 0.30 9.41 7.58
CA ALA A 26 1.70 9.54 7.96
C ALA A 26 2.57 9.48 6.70
N PHE A 27 3.23 10.59 6.39
CA PHE A 27 4.20 10.75 5.32
C PHE A 27 5.64 10.74 5.84
N GLY A 28 6.61 10.72 4.92
CA GLY A 28 8.03 10.80 5.26
C GLY A 28 8.65 9.49 5.74
N THR A 29 7.91 8.38 5.68
CA THR A 29 8.43 7.04 5.97
C THR A 29 8.68 6.32 4.64
N PRO A 30 9.94 6.05 4.27
CA PRO A 30 10.23 5.33 3.04
C PRO A 30 9.81 3.86 3.15
N TRP A 31 9.52 3.25 2.00
CA TRP A 31 9.38 1.81 1.91
C TRP A 31 10.67 1.09 2.41
N PRO A 32 10.57 -0.02 3.16
CA PRO A 32 11.73 -0.70 3.75
C PRO A 32 12.71 -1.29 2.72
N GLU A 33 12.20 -1.87 1.62
CA GLU A 33 12.98 -2.47 0.54
C GLU A 33 12.65 -1.78 -0.80
N PRO A 34 13.15 -0.54 -1.02
CA PRO A 34 12.67 0.32 -2.10
C PRO A 34 13.04 -0.14 -3.52
N ARG A 35 14.01 -1.04 -3.67
CA ARG A 35 14.44 -1.58 -4.97
C ARG A 35 13.76 -2.91 -5.36
N ASP A 36 12.89 -3.44 -4.50
CA ASP A 36 12.14 -4.66 -4.76
C ASP A 36 10.61 -4.40 -4.65
N LEU A 37 10.15 -3.18 -4.99
CA LEU A 37 8.72 -2.82 -4.98
C LEU A 37 8.05 -3.27 -6.27
N THR A 38 6.78 -3.67 -6.18
CA THR A 38 6.01 -4.13 -7.33
C THR A 38 4.59 -3.55 -7.37
N ILE A 39 4.05 -3.39 -8.58
CA ILE A 39 2.67 -2.95 -8.85
C ILE A 39 1.83 -4.13 -9.33
N SER A 40 0.57 -4.20 -8.89
CA SER A 40 -0.43 -5.14 -9.42
C SER A 40 -1.81 -4.50 -9.67
N PHE A 41 -2.54 -5.07 -10.63
CA PHE A 41 -3.88 -4.66 -11.07
C PHE A 41 -4.90 -5.77 -10.77
N PRO A 42 -5.55 -5.77 -9.59
CA PRO A 42 -6.64 -6.69 -9.28
C PRO A 42 -7.81 -6.55 -10.25
N ALA A 43 -8.52 -7.65 -10.49
CA ALA A 43 -9.71 -7.68 -11.32
C ALA A 43 -10.88 -6.92 -10.67
N ASP A 44 -11.86 -6.52 -11.48
CA ASP A 44 -13.13 -5.98 -10.98
C ASP A 44 -13.86 -7.02 -10.13
N GLY A 45 -14.57 -6.56 -9.10
CA GLY A 45 -15.28 -7.41 -8.15
C GLY A 45 -14.46 -7.84 -6.92
N VAL A 46 -13.14 -7.64 -6.93
CA VAL A 46 -12.27 -7.86 -5.75
C VAL A 46 -12.71 -6.93 -4.62
N ALA A 47 -12.83 -7.45 -3.40
CA ALA A 47 -13.36 -6.67 -2.28
C ALA A 47 -12.40 -5.56 -1.82
N ILE A 48 -12.93 -4.35 -1.65
CA ILE A 48 -12.27 -3.20 -1.01
C ILE A 48 -13.10 -2.84 0.24
N GLY A 49 -12.74 -3.43 1.39
CA GLY A 49 -13.56 -3.32 2.60
C GLY A 49 -14.98 -3.87 2.38
N ASN A 50 -15.99 -3.01 2.37
CA ASN A 50 -17.38 -3.36 2.07
C ASN A 50 -17.83 -2.96 0.65
N ARG A 51 -16.90 -2.47 -0.17
CA ARG A 51 -17.05 -2.13 -1.59
C ARG A 51 -16.38 -3.22 -2.43
N VAL A 52 -16.45 -3.04 -3.74
CA VAL A 52 -15.75 -3.87 -4.72
C VAL A 52 -14.96 -2.98 -5.67
N ASN A 53 -13.86 -3.51 -6.19
CA ASN A 53 -13.05 -2.90 -7.21
C ASN A 53 -13.85 -2.78 -8.52
N ASP A 54 -13.80 -1.62 -9.16
CA ASP A 54 -14.40 -1.33 -10.48
C ASP A 54 -13.40 -0.61 -11.42
N LEU A 55 -12.10 -0.88 -11.25
CA LEU A 55 -11.01 -0.23 -11.98
C LEU A 55 -11.14 -0.39 -13.50
N ALA A 56 -11.33 -1.61 -14.00
CA ALA A 56 -11.40 -1.85 -15.43
C ALA A 56 -12.70 -1.26 -16.01
N GLU A 57 -13.85 -1.45 -15.33
CA GLU A 57 -15.11 -0.80 -15.68
C GLU A 57 -14.98 0.74 -15.78
N THR A 58 -14.20 1.35 -14.89
CA THR A 58 -13.96 2.80 -14.88
C THR A 58 -13.03 3.23 -16.02
N LEU A 59 -11.86 2.60 -16.16
CA LEU A 59 -10.81 3.08 -17.05
C LEU A 59 -10.95 2.60 -18.50
N ASP A 60 -11.65 1.49 -18.76
CA ASP A 60 -11.97 1.06 -20.13
C ASP A 60 -12.94 2.06 -20.83
N GLN A 61 -13.56 2.98 -20.07
CA GLN A 61 -14.31 4.11 -20.63
C GLN A 61 -13.40 5.24 -21.12
N ALA A 62 -12.17 5.34 -20.59
CA ALA A 62 -11.19 6.37 -20.90
C ALA A 62 -10.20 5.94 -21.99
N GLY A 63 -9.86 4.65 -22.09
CA GLY A 63 -8.98 4.09 -23.13
C GLY A 63 -8.84 2.57 -23.06
N ASP A 64 -7.99 1.98 -23.90
CA ASP A 64 -7.77 0.53 -23.91
C ASP A 64 -7.03 0.07 -22.64
N THR A 65 -7.31 -1.14 -22.16
CA THR A 65 -6.74 -1.70 -20.93
C THR A 65 -5.22 -1.57 -20.82
N GLN A 66 -4.51 -1.97 -21.87
CA GLN A 66 -3.06 -1.88 -21.90
C GLN A 66 -2.54 -0.43 -21.82
N GLN A 67 -3.28 0.52 -22.40
CA GLN A 67 -2.89 1.94 -22.40
C GLN A 67 -2.99 2.54 -21.01
N TRP A 68 -4.11 2.32 -20.31
CA TRP A 68 -4.25 2.87 -18.96
C TRP A 68 -3.34 2.16 -17.96
N GLN A 69 -3.08 0.85 -18.13
CA GLN A 69 -2.10 0.13 -17.30
C GLN A 69 -0.70 0.69 -17.50
N GLU A 70 -0.26 0.88 -18.75
CA GLU A 70 1.05 1.45 -19.04
C GLU A 70 1.16 2.88 -18.51
N LEU A 71 0.08 3.68 -18.59
CA LEU A 71 0.06 5.04 -18.06
C LEU A 71 0.27 5.08 -16.54
N ILE A 72 -0.28 4.11 -15.80
CA ILE A 72 -0.06 3.97 -14.36
C ILE A 72 1.39 3.57 -14.08
N LEU A 73 1.91 2.56 -14.79
CA LEU A 73 3.32 2.15 -14.66
C LEU A 73 4.28 3.30 -14.96
N ARG A 74 3.95 4.11 -15.97
CA ARG A 74 4.68 5.31 -16.34
C ARG A 74 4.71 6.34 -15.21
N ALA A 75 3.59 6.58 -14.52
CA ALA A 75 3.53 7.54 -13.42
C ALA A 75 4.54 7.19 -12.31
N TYR A 76 4.61 5.91 -11.94
CA TYR A 76 5.62 5.41 -11.00
C TYR A 76 7.05 5.47 -11.54
N GLN A 77 7.25 5.14 -12.83
CA GLN A 77 8.57 5.22 -13.44
C GLN A 77 9.10 6.67 -13.48
N THR A 78 8.23 7.66 -13.70
CA THR A 78 8.59 9.09 -13.66
C THR A 78 9.21 9.49 -12.32
N TRP A 79 8.77 8.88 -11.20
CA TRP A 79 9.43 9.04 -9.90
C TRP A 79 10.73 8.21 -9.80
N ALA A 80 10.69 6.95 -10.25
CA ALA A 80 11.78 5.99 -10.07
C ALA A 80 13.09 6.36 -10.78
N ILE A 81 13.03 7.13 -11.87
CA ILE A 81 14.25 7.61 -12.54
C ILE A 81 15.06 8.62 -11.70
N HIS A 82 14.44 9.24 -10.69
CA HIS A 82 15.08 10.28 -9.88
C HIS A 82 15.58 9.79 -8.51
N ALA A 83 15.17 8.61 -8.07
CA ALA A 83 15.40 8.10 -6.72
C ALA A 83 15.87 6.64 -6.71
N ASP A 84 16.46 6.19 -5.59
CA ASP A 84 16.98 4.82 -5.46
C ASP A 84 15.88 3.77 -5.21
N ILE A 85 14.87 3.77 -6.09
CA ILE A 85 13.71 2.88 -6.05
C ILE A 85 13.60 2.10 -7.36
N ASN A 86 12.99 0.93 -7.33
CA ASN A 86 12.57 0.22 -8.54
C ASN A 86 11.16 -0.31 -8.37
N ILE A 87 10.46 -0.33 -9.50
CA ILE A 87 9.08 -0.71 -9.59
C ILE A 87 9.00 -1.86 -10.59
N GLY A 88 8.70 -3.06 -10.14
CA GLY A 88 8.44 -4.21 -11.00
C GLY A 88 6.93 -4.39 -11.25
N LEU A 89 6.58 -5.05 -12.35
CA LEU A 89 5.21 -5.50 -12.57
C LEU A 89 5.01 -6.90 -11.96
N ARG A 90 3.93 -7.09 -11.19
CA ARG A 90 3.55 -8.39 -10.61
C ARG A 90 2.06 -8.65 -10.81
N ASN A 91 1.72 -9.90 -11.08
CA ASN A 91 0.33 -10.32 -11.24
C ASN A 91 -0.42 -10.24 -9.91
N ASP A 92 -1.71 -9.91 -9.97
CA ASP A 92 -2.61 -9.92 -8.80
C ASP A 92 -3.40 -11.24 -8.73
N PHE A 93 -3.65 -11.72 -7.52
CA PHE A 93 -4.38 -12.95 -7.27
C PHE A 93 -5.82 -12.73 -6.78
N ASP A 94 -6.32 -11.51 -6.95
CA ASP A 94 -7.71 -11.12 -6.70
C ASP A 94 -8.17 -11.36 -5.25
N VAL A 95 -7.20 -11.36 -4.32
CA VAL A 95 -7.49 -11.39 -2.88
C VAL A 95 -7.94 -10.00 -2.44
N ALA A 96 -8.84 -9.95 -1.46
CA ALA A 96 -9.40 -8.69 -0.96
C ALA A 96 -8.29 -7.68 -0.57
N PHE A 97 -8.50 -6.40 -0.83
CA PHE A 97 -7.60 -5.35 -0.37
C PHE A 97 -7.49 -5.35 1.16
N GLY A 98 -6.27 -5.15 1.66
CA GLY A 98 -5.96 -5.29 3.09
C GLY A 98 -5.92 -6.72 3.64
N SER A 99 -6.01 -7.75 2.78
CA SER A 99 -5.79 -9.13 3.20
C SER A 99 -4.40 -9.29 3.80
N HIS A 100 -4.31 -9.80 5.02
CA HIS A 100 -3.04 -9.95 5.72
C HIS A 100 -2.01 -10.67 4.82
N GLY A 101 -0.84 -10.06 4.68
CA GLY A 101 0.24 -10.50 3.82
C GLY A 101 1.57 -9.88 4.21
N MET A 102 2.60 -10.22 3.45
CA MET A 102 3.96 -9.75 3.67
C MET A 102 4.07 -8.25 3.42
N THR A 103 5.03 -7.60 4.07
CA THR A 103 5.30 -6.16 3.85
C THR A 103 5.95 -5.90 2.50
N ASN A 104 6.79 -6.83 2.03
CA ASN A 104 7.42 -6.78 0.71
C ASN A 104 7.41 -8.19 0.09
N ASN A 105 7.36 -8.26 -1.23
CA ASN A 105 7.41 -9.45 -2.06
C ASN A 105 6.29 -10.48 -1.79
N ASP A 106 5.10 -10.06 -1.35
CA ASP A 106 3.98 -11.00 -1.18
C ASP A 106 3.69 -11.70 -2.52
N PRO A 107 3.66 -13.04 -2.58
CA PRO A 107 3.47 -13.76 -3.84
C PRO A 107 2.09 -13.55 -4.46
N ARG A 108 1.12 -12.97 -3.74
CA ARG A 108 -0.29 -12.85 -4.15
C ARG A 108 -0.66 -11.49 -4.74
N PHE A 109 0.16 -10.46 -4.58
CA PHE A 109 -0.12 -9.11 -5.06
C PHE A 109 1.12 -8.23 -4.91
N GLY A 110 1.16 -7.09 -5.60
CA GLY A 110 2.22 -6.11 -5.45
C GLY A 110 2.07 -5.25 -4.20
N GLU A 111 3.14 -4.57 -3.83
CA GLU A 111 3.15 -3.54 -2.76
C GLU A 111 2.22 -2.38 -3.12
N PHE A 112 2.13 -2.05 -4.40
CA PHE A 112 1.21 -1.06 -4.92
C PHE A 112 0.06 -1.76 -5.64
N ARG A 113 -1.13 -1.77 -5.03
CA ARG A 113 -2.33 -2.33 -5.66
C ARG A 113 -3.22 -1.21 -6.15
N ILE A 114 -3.55 -1.25 -7.44
CA ILE A 114 -4.33 -0.20 -8.07
C ILE A 114 -5.78 -0.63 -8.14
N GLY A 115 -6.68 0.22 -7.66
CA GLY A 115 -8.11 -0.06 -7.67
C GLY A 115 -8.94 1.17 -7.97
N ALA A 116 -10.24 0.97 -8.06
CA ALA A 116 -11.22 2.03 -8.07
C ALA A 116 -12.47 1.59 -7.32
N PHE A 117 -13.18 2.56 -6.73
CA PHE A 117 -14.55 2.38 -6.25
C PHE A 117 -15.23 3.76 -6.11
N PRO A 118 -16.57 3.82 -5.95
CA PRO A 118 -17.26 5.10 -5.83
C PRO A 118 -16.88 5.80 -4.53
N GLN A 119 -16.33 7.02 -4.64
CA GLN A 119 -15.88 7.84 -3.51
C GLN A 119 -16.51 9.24 -3.56
N GLN A 120 -16.52 9.94 -2.42
CA GLN A 120 -17.07 11.29 -2.25
C GLN A 120 -16.04 12.23 -1.64
N GLY A 121 -15.88 13.42 -2.23
CA GLY A 121 -15.05 14.52 -1.73
C GLY A 121 -13.59 14.52 -2.18
N LEU A 122 -13.21 13.66 -3.13
CA LEU A 122 -11.84 13.49 -3.64
C LEU A 122 -11.81 12.86 -5.04
N LEU A 123 -10.67 12.94 -5.72
CA LEU A 123 -10.43 12.33 -7.04
C LEU A 123 -9.87 10.91 -6.96
N ALA A 124 -8.99 10.69 -6.01
CA ALA A 124 -8.37 9.42 -5.73
C ALA A 124 -7.89 9.43 -4.28
N SER A 125 -7.65 8.24 -3.73
CA SER A 125 -7.07 8.08 -2.42
C SER A 125 -5.88 7.16 -2.50
N SER A 126 -4.81 7.50 -1.81
CA SER A 126 -3.59 6.71 -1.74
C SER A 126 -3.18 6.46 -0.30
N LEU A 127 -2.43 5.38 -0.09
CA LEU A 127 -1.87 5.07 1.21
C LEU A 127 -0.34 5.06 1.14
N PRO A 128 0.35 6.03 1.77
CA PRO A 128 1.80 5.92 1.94
C PRO A 128 2.15 4.69 2.78
N PHE A 129 3.43 4.30 2.76
CA PHE A 129 3.89 3.20 3.60
C PHE A 129 3.68 3.52 5.08
N GLN A 130 2.87 2.68 5.72
CA GLN A 130 2.54 2.76 7.14
C GLN A 130 2.36 1.32 7.66
N SER A 131 3.26 0.86 8.53
CA SER A 131 3.19 -0.50 9.08
C SER A 131 1.82 -0.87 9.67
N VAL A 132 1.13 0.10 10.27
CA VAL A 132 -0.24 -0.05 10.80
C VAL A 132 -1.29 -0.38 9.73
N ALA A 133 -1.17 0.17 8.52
CA ALA A 133 -2.10 -0.09 7.43
C ALA A 133 -1.89 -1.50 6.86
N GLY A 134 -0.77 -2.15 7.19
CA GLY A 134 -0.43 -3.48 6.69
C GLY A 134 -0.37 -3.46 5.17
N THR A 135 -1.07 -4.39 4.53
CA THR A 135 -1.13 -4.49 3.07
C THR A 135 -2.13 -3.54 2.42
N TYR A 136 -2.73 -2.60 3.18
CA TYR A 136 -3.36 -1.42 2.57
C TYR A 136 -2.32 -0.36 2.20
N SER A 137 -1.11 -0.41 2.76
CA SER A 137 -0.03 0.49 2.32
C SER A 137 0.28 0.25 0.85
N GLY A 138 0.43 1.34 0.10
CA GLY A 138 0.67 1.33 -1.34
C GLY A 138 -0.59 1.23 -2.20
N ASP A 139 -1.77 1.02 -1.61
CA ASP A 139 -3.01 1.05 -2.38
C ASP A 139 -3.22 2.45 -2.97
N LEU A 140 -3.55 2.48 -4.27
CA LEU A 140 -3.98 3.67 -5.01
C LEU A 140 -5.38 3.40 -5.56
N LEU A 141 -6.36 4.14 -5.04
CA LEU A 141 -7.77 3.89 -5.28
C LEU A 141 -8.42 5.11 -5.94
N LEU A 142 -8.69 4.99 -7.24
CA LEU A 142 -9.37 6.03 -8.01
C LEU A 142 -10.83 6.15 -7.60
N ASN A 143 -11.38 7.36 -7.67
CA ASN A 143 -12.82 7.58 -7.51
C ASN A 143 -13.55 7.22 -8.81
N SER A 144 -14.29 6.12 -8.82
CA SER A 144 -15.03 5.68 -10.02
C SER A 144 -16.27 6.52 -10.36
N ASN A 145 -16.61 7.50 -9.51
CA ASN A 145 -17.59 8.53 -9.88
C ASN A 145 -17.02 9.57 -10.86
N GLN A 146 -15.69 9.60 -11.06
CA GLN A 146 -15.00 10.59 -11.90
C GLN A 146 -14.91 10.13 -13.35
N ASN A 147 -14.92 11.09 -14.28
CA ASN A 147 -14.72 10.85 -15.70
C ASN A 147 -13.31 11.25 -16.11
N PHE A 148 -12.37 10.31 -15.95
CA PHE A 148 -10.97 10.54 -16.28
C PHE A 148 -10.75 10.64 -17.80
N LYS A 149 -9.85 11.54 -18.19
CA LYS A 149 -9.36 11.67 -19.56
C LYS A 149 -7.98 11.06 -19.66
N LEU A 150 -7.83 10.10 -20.55
CA LEU A 150 -6.53 9.53 -20.85
C LEU A 150 -5.77 10.47 -21.79
N HIS A 151 -4.72 11.10 -21.27
CA HIS A 151 -3.68 11.73 -22.08
C HIS A 151 -2.34 11.11 -21.72
N ASP A 152 -1.67 10.62 -22.75
CA ASP A 152 -0.34 10.07 -22.61
C ASP A 152 0.66 11.18 -22.94
N TRP A 153 1.34 11.72 -21.92
CA TRP A 153 2.26 12.86 -22.03
C TRP A 153 3.60 12.45 -22.67
N ASN A 154 3.60 11.58 -23.69
CA ASN A 154 4.80 10.89 -24.22
C ASN A 154 5.90 11.80 -24.77
N ASP A 155 5.62 13.09 -24.99
CA ASP A 155 6.57 14.05 -25.57
C ASP A 155 6.58 15.40 -24.83
N ASP A 156 6.41 15.40 -23.49
CA ASP A 156 6.21 16.62 -22.67
C ASP A 156 5.03 17.51 -23.15
N THR A 157 4.21 16.98 -24.04
CA THR A 157 3.11 17.69 -24.67
C THR A 157 1.83 17.32 -23.95
N GLY A 158 1.58 17.99 -22.83
CA GLY A 158 0.32 17.89 -22.11
C GLY A 158 -0.86 18.45 -22.91
N PRO A 159 -2.10 18.24 -22.44
CA PRO A 159 -3.29 18.86 -23.03
C PRO A 159 -3.19 20.39 -23.00
N ASP A 160 -3.81 21.06 -23.99
CA ASP A 160 -3.88 22.52 -24.02
C ASP A 160 -4.72 23.02 -22.84
N THR A 161 -4.04 23.48 -21.78
CA THR A 161 -4.68 23.96 -20.55
C THR A 161 -5.56 25.18 -20.77
N THR A 162 -5.39 25.92 -21.88
CA THR A 162 -6.27 27.06 -22.22
C THR A 162 -7.63 26.63 -22.76
N GLN A 163 -7.76 25.36 -23.17
CA GLN A 163 -9.00 24.75 -23.66
C GLN A 163 -9.50 23.63 -22.75
N TRP A 164 -8.81 23.37 -21.64
CA TRP A 164 -9.17 22.35 -20.67
C TRP A 164 -10.49 22.71 -19.98
N ASP A 165 -11.45 21.78 -19.99
CA ASP A 165 -12.65 21.93 -19.19
C ASP A 165 -12.27 21.79 -17.70
N PRO A 166 -12.59 22.76 -16.83
CA PRO A 166 -12.33 22.64 -15.40
C PRO A 166 -13.00 21.43 -14.73
N LEU A 167 -13.95 20.76 -15.39
CA LEU A 167 -14.57 19.51 -14.94
C LEU A 167 -13.87 18.25 -15.47
N ASP A 168 -12.96 18.37 -16.44
CA ASP A 168 -12.16 17.25 -16.90
C ASP A 168 -11.04 16.95 -15.89
N ARG A 169 -10.72 15.66 -15.74
CA ARG A 169 -9.69 15.14 -14.84
C ARG A 169 -8.67 14.35 -15.67
N ASP A 170 -7.44 14.83 -15.77
CA ASP A 170 -6.39 14.18 -16.52
C ASP A 170 -5.86 12.99 -15.73
N LEU A 171 -6.01 11.79 -16.28
CA LEU A 171 -5.69 10.55 -15.58
C LEU A 171 -4.21 10.49 -15.18
N PHE A 172 -3.30 10.86 -16.09
CA PHE A 172 -1.86 10.82 -15.81
C PHE A 172 -1.49 11.78 -14.68
N SER A 173 -2.08 12.97 -14.65
CA SER A 173 -1.84 13.97 -13.61
C SER A 173 -2.26 13.49 -12.23
N VAL A 174 -3.44 12.87 -12.13
CA VAL A 174 -3.92 12.26 -10.87
C VAL A 174 -3.00 11.11 -10.46
N LEU A 175 -2.67 10.20 -11.38
CA LEU A 175 -1.76 9.08 -11.10
C LEU A 175 -0.37 9.52 -10.67
N LEU A 176 0.16 10.61 -11.24
CA LEU A 176 1.47 11.13 -10.91
C LEU A 176 1.51 11.73 -9.49
N HIS A 177 0.44 12.42 -9.08
CA HIS A 177 0.24 12.89 -7.71
C HIS A 177 0.12 11.71 -6.73
N GLU A 178 -0.82 10.80 -6.99
CA GLU A 178 -1.12 9.68 -6.09
C GLU A 178 0.04 8.68 -5.98
N SER A 179 0.81 8.45 -7.05
CA SER A 179 2.03 7.64 -6.97
C SER A 179 3.08 8.27 -6.08
N GLY A 180 3.22 9.60 -6.08
CA GLY A 180 4.06 10.33 -5.11
C GLY A 180 3.62 10.06 -3.67
N ASN A 181 2.32 10.15 -3.40
CA ASN A 181 1.74 9.86 -2.08
C ASN A 181 1.98 8.40 -1.66
N THR A 182 1.76 7.41 -2.52
CA THR A 182 2.07 5.99 -2.20
C THR A 182 3.56 5.75 -1.92
N LEU A 183 4.44 6.54 -2.56
CA LEU A 183 5.89 6.54 -2.31
C LEU A 183 6.28 7.32 -1.05
N GLY A 184 5.34 7.97 -0.37
CA GLY A 184 5.56 8.66 0.90
C GLY A 184 5.94 10.13 0.79
N VAL A 185 5.88 10.71 -0.42
CA VAL A 185 6.00 12.15 -0.65
C VAL A 185 4.72 12.81 -0.18
N ASP A 186 4.81 13.84 0.67
CA ASP A 186 3.65 14.55 1.24
C ASP A 186 3.09 15.58 0.26
N ASP A 187 1.82 15.89 0.44
CA ASP A 187 1.14 17.00 -0.20
C ASP A 187 1.78 18.34 0.17
N ASN A 188 1.72 19.28 -0.76
CA ASN A 188 2.22 20.63 -0.57
C ASN A 188 1.21 21.68 -1.04
N LEU A 189 1.52 22.94 -0.72
CA LEU A 189 0.70 24.11 -1.05
C LEU A 189 1.19 24.83 -2.31
N THR A 190 1.99 24.16 -3.13
CA THR A 190 2.68 24.74 -4.29
C THR A 190 1.92 24.39 -5.57
N GLU A 191 1.10 25.32 -6.07
CA GLU A 191 0.16 25.09 -7.17
C GLU A 191 0.76 24.52 -8.47
N TRP A 192 2.06 24.70 -8.71
CA TRP A 192 2.76 24.14 -9.88
C TRP A 192 3.35 22.74 -9.65
N SER A 193 3.47 22.28 -8.41
CA SER A 193 3.98 20.96 -8.02
C SER A 193 2.98 19.88 -8.40
N VAL A 194 3.43 18.68 -8.78
CA VAL A 194 2.48 17.55 -8.93
C VAL A 194 1.85 17.20 -7.59
N MET A 195 2.59 17.36 -6.49
CA MET A 195 2.15 17.13 -5.11
C MET A 195 1.31 18.28 -4.53
N PHE A 196 0.76 19.18 -5.36
CA PHE A 196 -0.23 20.12 -4.85
C PHE A 196 -1.50 19.35 -4.47
N GLY A 197 -1.94 19.45 -3.21
CA GLY A 197 -3.06 18.65 -2.68
C GLY A 197 -4.42 18.87 -3.35
N GLN A 198 -4.54 19.86 -4.25
CA GLN A 198 -5.74 20.12 -5.01
C GLN A 198 -5.49 19.96 -6.51
N TYR A 199 -6.42 19.30 -7.21
CA TYR A 199 -6.35 19.26 -8.66
C TYR A 199 -6.81 20.59 -9.25
N THR A 200 -5.94 21.22 -10.04
CA THR A 200 -6.25 22.51 -10.69
C THR A 200 -6.22 22.39 -12.21
N VAL A 201 -5.05 22.09 -12.74
CA VAL A 201 -4.78 21.88 -14.16
C VAL A 201 -3.99 20.59 -14.34
N PRO A 202 -4.02 19.98 -15.54
CA PRO A 202 -3.16 18.85 -15.86
C PRO A 202 -1.67 19.14 -15.61
N LYS A 203 -0.96 18.20 -14.97
CA LYS A 203 0.47 18.22 -14.64
C LYS A 203 1.10 16.86 -14.94
N GLY A 204 2.09 16.81 -15.82
CA GLY A 204 2.78 15.57 -16.19
C GLY A 204 4.29 15.58 -15.95
N LEU A 205 4.82 16.59 -15.25
CA LEU A 205 6.25 16.73 -14.97
C LEU A 205 6.49 17.01 -13.50
N LEU A 206 7.48 16.34 -12.92
CA LEU A 206 7.93 16.61 -11.56
C LEU A 206 8.65 17.96 -11.51
N SER A 207 8.28 18.78 -10.53
CA SER A 207 9.01 20.01 -10.20
C SER A 207 10.33 19.68 -9.50
N PRO A 208 11.27 20.64 -9.42
CA PRO A 208 12.49 20.47 -8.62
C PRO A 208 12.20 20.16 -7.14
N GLU A 209 11.10 20.69 -6.60
CA GLU A 209 10.63 20.40 -5.24
C GLU A 209 10.19 18.94 -5.08
N ASP A 210 9.40 18.43 -6.03
CA ASP A 210 8.97 17.02 -6.06
C ASP A 210 10.20 16.08 -6.10
N ILE A 211 11.16 16.38 -6.99
CA ILE A 211 12.42 15.59 -7.13
C ILE A 211 13.25 15.64 -5.84
N SER A 212 13.34 16.81 -5.19
CA SER A 212 14.09 16.96 -3.95
C SER A 212 13.47 16.16 -2.81
N GLU A 213 12.14 16.07 -2.76
CA GLU A 213 11.43 15.38 -1.68
C GLU A 213 11.59 13.86 -1.81
N ILE A 214 11.36 13.28 -3.01
CA ILE A 214 11.56 11.85 -3.22
C ILE A 214 13.01 11.42 -2.97
N GLN A 215 13.99 12.25 -3.35
CA GLN A 215 15.41 12.00 -3.07
C GLN A 215 15.75 12.13 -1.58
N SER A 216 14.96 12.86 -0.79
CA SER A 216 15.15 12.94 0.66
C SER A 216 14.77 11.61 1.35
N LEU A 217 13.81 10.88 0.76
CA LEU A 217 13.32 9.60 1.27
C LEU A 217 14.20 8.42 0.86
N TYR A 218 14.57 8.37 -0.43
CA TYR A 218 15.21 7.21 -1.02
C TYR A 218 16.66 7.46 -1.46
N GLY A 219 17.13 8.71 -1.41
CA GLY A 219 18.42 9.08 -1.95
C GLY A 219 18.41 9.23 -3.48
N LEU A 220 19.53 9.71 -4.01
CA LEU A 220 19.79 9.74 -5.44
C LEU A 220 19.91 8.31 -5.98
N ARG A 221 19.38 8.08 -7.17
CA ARG A 221 19.55 6.80 -7.87
C ARG A 221 21.03 6.45 -8.02
N SER A 222 21.35 5.20 -7.74
CA SER A 222 22.70 4.65 -7.76
C SER A 222 22.73 3.26 -8.40
N ASP A 223 23.91 2.83 -8.86
CA ASP A 223 24.19 1.42 -9.14
C ASP A 223 24.94 0.79 -7.96
N PRO A 224 24.25 0.02 -7.09
CA PRO A 224 24.86 -0.63 -5.94
C PRO A 224 25.62 -1.93 -6.32
N TYR A 225 25.42 -2.44 -7.53
CA TYR A 225 26.03 -3.68 -8.01
C TYR A 225 27.37 -3.44 -8.70
N GLU A 226 27.69 -2.17 -8.95
CA GLU A 226 28.90 -1.75 -9.62
C GLU A 226 29.83 -0.96 -8.68
N ALA A 227 30.88 -1.63 -8.19
CA ALA A 227 31.90 -0.95 -7.39
C ALA A 227 32.85 -0.06 -8.23
N LEU A 228 32.96 -0.34 -9.53
CA LEU A 228 33.77 0.38 -10.52
C LEU A 228 33.03 0.38 -11.85
N SER A 229 32.86 1.58 -12.43
CA SER A 229 32.24 1.77 -13.74
C SER A 229 32.79 0.83 -14.81
N ASN A 230 31.85 0.17 -15.50
CA ASN A 230 32.02 -0.83 -16.52
C ASN A 230 31.40 -0.37 -17.87
N ASP A 231 31.06 0.93 -17.97
CA ASP A 231 30.54 1.66 -19.14
C ASP A 231 31.37 1.52 -20.43
N ASP A 232 32.63 1.12 -20.31
CA ASP A 232 33.56 0.91 -21.42
C ASP A 232 33.88 -0.58 -21.59
N VAL A 233 33.90 -1.05 -22.83
CA VAL A 233 34.27 -2.44 -23.18
C VAL A 233 35.60 -2.90 -22.55
N GLN A 234 36.56 -1.99 -22.31
CA GLN A 234 37.83 -2.31 -21.66
C GLN A 234 37.69 -2.60 -20.16
N MET A 235 36.66 -2.02 -19.53
CA MET A 235 36.33 -2.14 -18.11
C MET A 235 35.29 -3.24 -17.86
N ALA A 236 34.88 -3.96 -18.91
CA ALA A 236 33.87 -5.00 -18.83
C ALA A 236 34.07 -5.96 -17.64
N THR A 237 33.01 -6.08 -16.84
CA THR A 237 32.95 -6.89 -15.64
C THR A 237 33.04 -8.37 -15.98
N LEU A 238 33.98 -9.09 -15.36
CA LEU A 238 34.10 -10.53 -15.54
C LEU A 238 32.97 -11.24 -14.79
N LEU A 239 32.19 -12.06 -15.48
CA LEU A 239 31.22 -12.97 -14.86
C LEU A 239 31.91 -14.30 -14.53
N PRO A 240 32.25 -14.57 -13.25
CA PRO A 240 32.95 -15.80 -12.89
C PRO A 240 31.99 -17.00 -12.87
N GLN A 241 32.51 -18.17 -13.21
CA GLN A 241 31.80 -19.42 -12.94
C GLN A 241 31.93 -19.77 -11.44
N PRO A 242 30.81 -20.09 -10.75
CA PRO A 242 30.84 -20.52 -9.37
C PRO A 242 31.71 -21.77 -9.15
N ILE A 243 32.21 -21.95 -7.93
CA ILE A 243 32.92 -23.18 -7.56
C ILE A 243 31.93 -24.35 -7.63
N ASN A 244 32.34 -25.44 -8.27
CA ASN A 244 31.50 -26.62 -8.54
C ASN A 244 30.31 -26.37 -9.48
N PHE A 245 30.37 -25.30 -10.30
CA PHE A 245 29.35 -25.03 -11.31
C PHE A 245 29.12 -26.25 -12.22
N ALA A 246 27.88 -26.74 -12.25
CA ALA A 246 27.41 -27.81 -13.10
C ALA A 246 26.52 -27.23 -14.22
N PRO A 247 27.05 -27.01 -15.44
CA PRO A 247 26.32 -26.30 -16.49
C PRO A 247 25.01 -26.94 -16.95
N ALA A 248 24.79 -28.22 -16.61
CA ALA A 248 23.58 -28.96 -16.94
C ALA A 248 22.42 -28.72 -15.95
N THR A 249 22.69 -28.14 -14.77
CA THR A 249 21.69 -27.90 -13.71
C THR A 249 21.73 -26.48 -13.16
N ASP A 250 22.88 -25.83 -13.24
CA ASP A 250 23.13 -24.55 -12.59
C ASP A 250 23.07 -23.40 -13.61
N VAL A 251 22.74 -22.20 -13.12
CA VAL A 251 22.70 -20.96 -13.89
C VAL A 251 23.58 -19.93 -13.19
N VAL A 252 24.39 -19.19 -13.95
CA VAL A 252 25.15 -18.05 -13.41
C VAL A 252 24.25 -16.82 -13.42
N ARG A 253 24.16 -16.09 -12.31
CA ARG A 253 23.32 -14.89 -12.17
C ARG A 253 24.12 -13.74 -11.57
N THR A 254 23.91 -12.53 -12.08
CA THR A 254 24.38 -11.30 -11.44
C THR A 254 23.27 -10.25 -11.48
N ARG A 255 23.06 -9.54 -10.37
CA ARG A 255 22.24 -8.31 -10.35
C ARG A 255 23.06 -7.15 -10.91
N ALA A 256 22.37 -6.19 -11.52
CA ALA A 256 22.93 -5.00 -12.11
C ALA A 256 21.85 -3.90 -12.24
N SER A 257 22.26 -2.68 -12.55
CA SER A 257 21.36 -1.53 -12.63
C SER A 257 21.78 -0.60 -13.74
N ILE A 258 20.89 -0.34 -14.70
CA ILE A 258 21.03 0.81 -15.60
C ILE A 258 20.63 2.06 -14.80
N VAL A 259 21.62 2.77 -14.25
CA VAL A 259 21.40 3.91 -13.33
C VAL A 259 20.90 5.16 -14.04
N SER A 260 21.17 5.29 -15.34
CA SER A 260 20.76 6.43 -16.17
C SER A 260 20.56 5.99 -17.61
N ALA A 261 19.85 6.80 -18.41
CA ALA A 261 19.61 6.49 -19.82
C ALA A 261 20.87 6.32 -20.68
N THR A 262 22.02 6.85 -20.23
CA THR A 262 23.32 6.72 -20.92
C THR A 262 24.23 5.65 -20.36
N ASP A 263 23.79 4.95 -19.32
CA ASP A 263 24.54 3.87 -18.69
C ASP A 263 24.56 2.62 -19.60
N ILE A 264 25.72 1.97 -19.67
CA ILE A 264 25.97 0.81 -20.53
C ILE A 264 26.80 -0.22 -19.78
N ASP A 265 26.15 -1.25 -19.28
CA ASP A 265 26.85 -2.30 -18.58
C ASP A 265 27.56 -3.27 -19.55
N HIS A 266 28.90 -3.32 -19.55
CA HIS A 266 29.70 -4.31 -20.27
C HIS A 266 30.11 -5.48 -19.37
N TYR A 267 29.90 -6.70 -19.88
CA TYR A 267 30.32 -7.94 -19.24
C TYR A 267 31.16 -8.81 -20.18
N LYS A 268 31.97 -9.67 -19.57
CA LYS A 268 32.70 -10.72 -20.29
C LYS A 268 32.71 -12.03 -19.52
N PHE A 269 32.73 -13.13 -20.26
CA PHE A 269 32.83 -14.47 -19.67
C PHE A 269 33.55 -15.45 -20.58
N VAL A 270 34.08 -16.51 -19.97
CA VAL A 270 34.62 -17.66 -20.69
C VAL A 270 33.56 -18.75 -20.71
N PRO A 271 33.21 -19.32 -21.88
CA PRO A 271 32.25 -20.42 -21.96
C PRO A 271 32.59 -21.60 -21.05
N ALA A 272 31.57 -22.22 -20.46
CA ALA A 272 31.77 -23.42 -19.64
C ALA A 272 32.39 -24.56 -20.47
N THR A 273 33.33 -25.28 -19.86
CA THR A 273 34.11 -26.31 -20.57
C THR A 273 33.17 -27.41 -21.09
N GLY A 274 33.30 -27.73 -22.38
CA GLY A 274 32.49 -28.76 -23.04
C GLY A 274 31.11 -28.30 -23.50
N GLN A 275 30.75 -27.03 -23.29
CA GLN A 275 29.51 -26.45 -23.80
C GLN A 275 29.73 -25.82 -25.18
N ASP A 276 28.76 -26.01 -26.07
CA ASP A 276 28.74 -25.41 -27.42
C ASP A 276 27.60 -24.40 -27.59
N SER A 277 26.77 -24.21 -26.57
CA SER A 277 25.72 -23.21 -26.54
C SER A 277 25.59 -22.56 -25.17
N VAL A 278 25.13 -21.31 -25.15
CA VAL A 278 24.73 -20.59 -23.93
C VAL A 278 23.55 -19.68 -24.28
N THR A 279 22.54 -19.65 -23.42
CA THR A 279 21.47 -18.65 -23.46
C THR A 279 21.83 -17.55 -22.46
N ILE A 280 22.01 -16.33 -22.96
CA ILE A 280 22.22 -15.13 -22.14
C ILE A 280 20.86 -14.46 -21.99
N LYS A 281 20.38 -14.30 -20.75
CA LYS A 281 19.05 -13.73 -20.46
C LYS A 281 19.22 -12.42 -19.68
N VAL A 282 18.47 -11.40 -20.05
CA VAL A 282 18.26 -10.22 -19.20
C VAL A 282 16.86 -10.36 -18.60
N LYS A 283 16.80 -10.24 -17.27
CA LYS A 283 15.61 -10.45 -16.46
C LYS A 283 15.26 -9.16 -15.72
N SER A 284 14.18 -8.50 -16.13
CA SER A 284 13.67 -7.28 -15.50
C SER A 284 12.26 -7.47 -14.96
N ALA A 285 11.55 -8.54 -15.36
CA ALA A 285 10.19 -8.82 -14.91
C ALA A 285 10.13 -8.97 -13.39
N GLY A 286 9.19 -8.26 -12.75
CA GLY A 286 9.05 -8.22 -11.29
C GLY A 286 10.19 -7.50 -10.54
N ILE A 287 11.18 -6.93 -11.24
CA ILE A 287 12.31 -6.18 -10.66
C ILE A 287 12.20 -4.70 -10.98
N SER A 288 12.02 -4.37 -12.26
CA SER A 288 11.91 -2.99 -12.74
C SER A 288 11.04 -2.91 -14.00
N LEU A 289 10.70 -1.70 -14.44
CA LEU A 289 10.05 -1.43 -15.73
C LEU A 289 11.07 -1.23 -16.87
N LEU A 290 12.35 -1.54 -16.64
CA LEU A 290 13.43 -1.32 -17.62
C LEU A 290 13.13 -1.99 -18.96
N ARG A 291 13.12 -1.19 -20.02
CA ARG A 291 13.17 -1.66 -21.41
C ARG A 291 14.62 -1.68 -21.88
N SER A 292 15.28 -2.82 -21.71
CA SER A 292 16.69 -2.99 -22.03
C SER A 292 16.94 -3.59 -23.41
N ARG A 293 18.19 -3.47 -23.84
CA ARG A 293 18.79 -4.12 -24.99
C ARG A 293 20.03 -4.87 -24.55
N LEU A 294 20.17 -6.10 -25.04
CA LEU A 294 21.28 -7.01 -24.82
C LEU A 294 21.99 -7.17 -26.15
N GLU A 295 23.30 -6.96 -26.16
CA GLU A 295 24.12 -7.10 -27.35
C GLU A 295 25.31 -8.00 -27.06
N VAL A 296 25.58 -8.93 -27.97
CA VAL A 296 26.85 -9.65 -28.02
C VAL A 296 27.77 -8.86 -28.93
N ILE A 297 28.95 -8.49 -28.43
CA ILE A 297 29.88 -7.61 -29.11
C ILE A 297 31.23 -8.30 -29.32
N ASP A 298 32.00 -7.82 -30.30
CA ASP A 298 33.41 -8.16 -30.40
C ASP A 298 34.30 -7.28 -29.51
N ALA A 299 35.61 -7.55 -29.51
CA ALA A 299 36.57 -6.79 -28.71
C ALA A 299 36.76 -5.32 -29.17
N ALA A 300 36.23 -4.94 -30.33
CA ALA A 300 36.20 -3.55 -30.81
C ALA A 300 34.88 -2.83 -30.43
N GLY A 301 33.91 -3.54 -29.84
CA GLY A 301 32.59 -3.03 -29.50
C GLY A 301 31.57 -3.12 -30.63
N GLU A 302 31.88 -3.83 -31.72
CA GLU A 302 30.94 -4.02 -32.83
C GLU A 302 29.90 -5.09 -32.48
N VAL A 303 28.63 -4.80 -32.77
CA VAL A 303 27.51 -5.68 -32.44
C VAL A 303 27.47 -6.89 -33.37
N LEU A 304 27.53 -8.08 -32.80
CA LEU A 304 27.41 -9.36 -33.50
C LEU A 304 25.98 -9.88 -33.50
N GLN A 305 25.27 -9.71 -32.38
CA GLN A 305 23.88 -10.10 -32.20
C GLN A 305 23.22 -9.19 -31.17
N SER A 306 21.93 -8.93 -31.32
CA SER A 306 21.15 -8.12 -30.36
C SER A 306 19.78 -8.73 -30.08
N SER A 307 19.22 -8.35 -28.93
CA SER A 307 17.87 -8.64 -28.48
C SER A 307 17.41 -7.45 -27.62
N ALA A 308 16.12 -7.15 -27.61
CA ALA A 308 15.55 -6.07 -26.81
C ALA A 308 14.26 -6.53 -26.14
N ALA A 309 13.92 -5.90 -25.02
CA ALA A 309 12.63 -6.02 -24.34
C ALA A 309 11.49 -5.64 -25.31
N ALA A 310 10.41 -6.43 -25.32
CA ALA A 310 9.28 -6.19 -26.23
C ALA A 310 8.39 -5.05 -25.73
N SER A 311 8.19 -4.95 -24.42
CA SER A 311 7.43 -3.89 -23.74
C SER A 311 7.74 -3.91 -22.24
N VAL A 312 7.16 -3.00 -21.45
CA VAL A 312 7.23 -3.07 -19.98
C VAL A 312 6.47 -4.27 -19.39
N PHE A 313 5.52 -4.83 -20.14
CA PHE A 313 4.76 -6.04 -19.75
C PHE A 313 5.50 -7.34 -20.12
N ASP A 314 6.53 -7.24 -20.96
CA ASP A 314 7.37 -8.35 -21.43
C ASP A 314 8.80 -7.84 -21.63
N ASN A 315 9.46 -7.58 -20.50
CA ASN A 315 10.79 -6.97 -20.44
C ASN A 315 11.92 -7.97 -20.14
N ASP A 316 11.59 -9.26 -20.08
CA ASP A 316 12.57 -10.34 -20.11
C ASP A 316 12.91 -10.70 -21.56
N HIS A 317 14.20 -10.82 -21.88
CA HIS A 317 14.61 -11.19 -23.23
C HIS A 317 15.96 -11.89 -23.25
N SER A 318 16.34 -12.49 -24.38
CA SER A 318 17.54 -13.34 -24.41
C SER A 318 18.19 -13.49 -25.78
N ILE A 319 19.46 -13.89 -25.76
CA ILE A 319 20.25 -14.30 -26.91
C ILE A 319 20.78 -15.72 -26.68
N THR A 320 20.48 -16.64 -27.59
CA THR A 320 21.13 -17.96 -27.62
C THR A 320 22.31 -17.94 -28.57
N LEU A 321 23.51 -18.19 -28.06
CA LEU A 321 24.71 -18.41 -28.85
C LEU A 321 24.97 -19.89 -29.03
N THR A 322 25.46 -20.27 -30.21
CA THR A 322 25.87 -21.63 -30.55
C THR A 322 27.24 -21.61 -31.22
N GLY A 323 27.96 -22.73 -31.23
CA GLY A 323 29.32 -22.80 -31.78
C GLY A 323 30.36 -22.10 -30.90
N ILE A 324 30.10 -21.96 -29.59
CA ILE A 324 30.99 -21.27 -28.64
C ILE A 324 32.11 -22.17 -28.10
N ASN A 325 32.13 -23.45 -28.47
CA ASN A 325 33.12 -24.40 -27.99
C ASN A 325 34.54 -23.98 -28.44
N GLY A 326 35.39 -23.67 -27.48
CA GLY A 326 36.77 -23.22 -27.72
C GLY A 326 36.92 -21.71 -27.90
N SER A 327 35.85 -20.92 -27.77
CA SER A 327 35.96 -19.46 -27.65
C SER A 327 36.74 -19.09 -26.38
N ALA A 328 37.69 -18.16 -26.52
CA ALA A 328 38.51 -17.73 -25.40
C ALA A 328 37.76 -16.81 -24.43
N GLU A 329 36.88 -15.97 -24.96
CA GLU A 329 36.08 -14.99 -24.23
C GLU A 329 34.88 -14.57 -25.10
N ILE A 330 33.76 -14.26 -24.47
CA ILE A 330 32.59 -13.65 -25.08
C ILE A 330 32.32 -12.34 -24.33
N MET A 331 32.07 -11.26 -25.07
CA MET A 331 31.69 -9.96 -24.53
C MET A 331 30.23 -9.68 -24.83
N VAL A 332 29.54 -9.14 -23.84
CA VAL A 332 28.15 -8.70 -23.95
C VAL A 332 28.00 -7.33 -23.32
N ARG A 333 26.99 -6.58 -23.72
CA ARG A 333 26.57 -5.38 -23.01
C ARG A 333 25.07 -5.29 -22.86
N VAL A 334 24.62 -4.66 -21.78
CA VAL A 334 23.23 -4.31 -21.50
C VAL A 334 23.13 -2.79 -21.44
N LEU A 335 22.10 -2.23 -22.08
CA LEU A 335 21.84 -0.80 -22.14
C LEU A 335 20.34 -0.55 -22.25
N ALA A 336 19.91 0.70 -22.12
CA ALA A 336 18.56 1.10 -22.49
C ALA A 336 18.26 0.79 -23.98
N ASP A 337 17.05 0.33 -24.30
CA ASP A 337 16.63 0.10 -25.68
C ASP A 337 16.45 1.40 -26.47
N ASP A 338 15.91 2.41 -25.79
CA ASP A 338 15.74 3.80 -26.21
C ASP A 338 16.15 4.72 -25.05
N THR A 339 17.06 5.65 -25.30
CA THR A 339 17.60 6.55 -24.27
C THR A 339 16.69 7.74 -23.98
N ASP A 340 15.73 8.02 -24.87
CA ASP A 340 14.76 9.11 -24.69
C ASP A 340 13.50 8.62 -23.96
N ASP A 341 13.36 7.31 -23.74
CA ASP A 341 12.24 6.69 -23.03
C ASP A 341 12.42 6.77 -21.50
N VAL A 342 11.33 6.99 -20.78
CA VAL A 342 11.28 6.97 -19.30
C VAL A 342 11.62 5.58 -18.73
N TYR A 343 11.42 4.52 -19.52
CA TYR A 343 11.76 3.14 -19.20
C TYR A 343 13.24 2.78 -19.49
N SER A 344 14.10 3.78 -19.72
CA SER A 344 15.54 3.60 -19.98
C SER A 344 16.38 3.28 -18.73
N VAL A 345 15.76 3.19 -17.55
CA VAL A 345 16.42 3.11 -16.24
C VAL A 345 15.76 2.03 -15.40
N GLY A 346 16.55 1.19 -14.73
CA GLY A 346 16.04 0.14 -13.86
C GLY A 346 17.05 -0.96 -13.52
N ASP A 347 16.70 -1.77 -12.53
CA ASP A 347 17.48 -2.96 -12.14
C ASP A 347 17.14 -4.16 -13.02
N TYR A 348 18.11 -5.05 -13.17
CA TYR A 348 17.93 -6.31 -13.87
C TYR A 348 18.84 -7.41 -13.31
N VAL A 349 18.57 -8.64 -13.72
CA VAL A 349 19.45 -9.79 -13.51
C VAL A 349 19.95 -10.28 -14.87
N LEU A 350 21.26 -10.41 -15.02
CA LEU A 350 21.89 -11.05 -16.16
C LEU A 350 22.16 -12.52 -15.83
N GLU A 351 21.66 -13.42 -16.67
CA GLU A 351 21.84 -14.87 -16.51
C GLU A 351 22.65 -15.49 -17.65
N LEU A 352 23.53 -16.43 -17.32
CA LEU A 352 24.16 -17.36 -18.27
C LEU A 352 23.64 -18.77 -18.02
N ASP A 353 22.85 -19.28 -18.96
CA ASP A 353 22.18 -20.56 -18.86
C ASP A 353 22.69 -21.54 -19.93
N TYR A 354 23.34 -22.62 -19.47
CA TYR A 354 23.91 -23.66 -20.33
C TYR A 354 23.03 -24.92 -20.37
N ARG A 355 21.91 -24.93 -19.64
CA ARG A 355 21.00 -26.08 -19.57
C ARG A 355 20.33 -26.31 -20.93
N SER A 356 19.81 -27.51 -21.15
CA SER A 356 19.13 -27.81 -22.41
C SER A 356 17.86 -26.98 -22.56
N ALA A 357 17.42 -26.71 -23.79
CA ALA A 357 16.16 -26.00 -24.01
C ALA A 357 14.96 -26.71 -23.33
N ALA A 358 15.02 -28.04 -23.16
CA ALA A 358 13.99 -28.79 -22.44
C ALA A 358 14.01 -28.50 -20.94
N ASP A 359 15.19 -28.36 -20.32
CA ASP A 359 15.31 -27.99 -18.91
C ASP A 359 14.93 -26.53 -18.67
N GLN A 360 15.31 -25.63 -19.60
CA GLN A 360 14.93 -24.21 -19.53
C GLN A 360 13.41 -24.02 -19.65
N GLN A 361 12.72 -24.88 -20.40
CA GLN A 361 11.24 -24.87 -20.49
C GLN A 361 10.54 -25.30 -19.18
N LEU A 362 11.29 -25.87 -18.23
CA LEU A 362 10.78 -26.19 -16.90
C LEU A 362 10.96 -25.02 -15.91
N ASP A 363 11.71 -23.98 -16.28
CA ASP A 363 11.79 -22.77 -15.45
C ASP A 363 10.39 -22.17 -15.31
N HIS A 364 10.08 -21.71 -14.11
CA HIS A 364 8.87 -20.94 -13.89
C HIS A 364 8.95 -19.65 -14.70
N VAL A 365 8.09 -19.56 -15.72
CA VAL A 365 7.82 -18.32 -16.44
C VAL A 365 6.58 -17.73 -15.79
N PRO A 366 6.66 -16.54 -15.16
CA PRO A 366 5.46 -15.83 -14.75
C PRO A 366 4.48 -15.81 -15.93
N GLY A 367 3.26 -16.29 -15.74
CA GLY A 367 2.24 -16.30 -16.79
C GLY A 367 2.02 -14.87 -17.33
N ASP A 368 1.44 -14.76 -18.53
CA ASP A 368 1.02 -13.48 -19.11
C ASP A 368 0.35 -12.63 -18.02
N TYR A 369 0.69 -11.34 -17.92
CA TYR A 369 0.14 -10.44 -16.92
C TYR A 369 -1.40 -10.50 -16.88
N ALA A 370 -2.03 -10.70 -18.04
CA ALA A 370 -3.47 -10.81 -18.19
C ALA A 370 -4.06 -12.21 -17.90
N SER A 371 -3.23 -13.21 -17.56
CA SER A 371 -3.65 -14.60 -17.44
C SER A 371 -4.45 -14.93 -16.15
N GLY A 372 -4.61 -13.95 -15.27
CA GLY A 372 -5.34 -14.06 -14.00
C GLY A 372 -4.65 -15.01 -13.00
N ALA A 373 -5.18 -15.08 -11.79
CA ALA A 373 -4.65 -15.91 -10.69
C ALA A 373 -4.47 -17.40 -11.05
N ASP A 374 -5.23 -17.91 -12.03
CA ASP A 374 -5.31 -19.33 -12.41
C ASP A 374 -4.09 -19.87 -13.16
N ALA A 375 -3.46 -19.06 -14.03
CA ALA A 375 -2.32 -19.50 -14.83
C ALA A 375 -1.00 -19.50 -14.04
N LEU A 376 -0.96 -18.82 -12.89
CA LEU A 376 0.25 -18.64 -12.08
C LEU A 376 0.55 -19.83 -11.18
N PHE A 377 -0.44 -20.69 -10.93
CA PHE A 377 -0.26 -21.88 -10.09
C PHE A 377 -0.20 -23.20 -10.87
N THR A 378 -0.33 -23.17 -12.18
CA THR A 378 0.00 -24.34 -12.99
C THR A 378 1.52 -24.51 -13.03
N GLY A 379 2.08 -25.09 -11.95
CA GLY A 379 3.50 -25.41 -11.83
C GLY A 379 4.27 -24.69 -10.73
N PHE A 380 3.60 -24.07 -9.74
CA PHE A 380 4.33 -23.51 -8.60
C PHE A 380 4.90 -24.65 -7.76
N ASP A 381 6.23 -24.76 -7.74
CA ASP A 381 6.93 -25.66 -6.84
C ASP A 381 6.63 -25.29 -5.39
N LEU A 382 6.52 -26.29 -4.53
CA LEU A 382 6.35 -26.05 -3.11
C LEU A 382 7.51 -25.21 -2.57
N ALA A 383 7.16 -24.09 -1.91
CA ALA A 383 8.14 -23.22 -1.27
C ALA A 383 8.96 -23.98 -0.21
N ASP A 384 8.33 -24.97 0.40
CA ASP A 384 8.97 -26.00 1.22
C ASP A 384 8.53 -27.40 0.76
N PRO A 385 9.36 -28.12 0.00
CA PRO A 385 9.04 -29.47 -0.46
C PRO A 385 9.25 -30.54 0.62
N GLU A 386 9.64 -30.18 1.85
CA GLU A 386 9.74 -31.12 2.96
C GLU A 386 8.35 -31.71 3.29
N ASP A 387 8.27 -33.05 3.41
CA ASP A 387 7.04 -33.76 3.82
C ASP A 387 7.19 -34.35 5.23
N VAL A 388 7.94 -33.65 6.10
CA VAL A 388 8.26 -34.09 7.45
C VAL A 388 7.50 -33.22 8.44
N ARG A 389 6.69 -33.89 9.25
CA ARG A 389 6.02 -33.25 10.38
C ARG A 389 7.02 -32.66 11.38
N GLN A 390 7.21 -31.35 11.35
CA GLN A 390 8.06 -30.64 12.28
C GLN A 390 7.48 -30.64 13.71
N THR A 391 8.38 -30.46 14.67
CA THR A 391 8.08 -30.32 16.10
C THR A 391 8.75 -29.08 16.64
N ILE A 392 8.42 -28.66 17.86
CA ILE A 392 9.10 -27.55 18.56
C ILE A 392 10.62 -27.73 18.59
N ALA A 393 11.11 -28.99 18.68
CA ALA A 393 12.54 -29.28 18.72
C ALA A 393 13.26 -29.15 17.37
N SER A 394 12.51 -29.19 16.26
CA SER A 394 13.01 -29.06 14.89
C SER A 394 12.51 -27.77 14.22
N ALA A 395 11.96 -26.84 15.00
CA ALA A 395 11.34 -25.65 14.49
C ALA A 395 12.36 -24.66 13.92
N ASP A 396 12.08 -24.12 12.75
CA ASP A 396 12.92 -23.11 12.13
C ASP A 396 12.76 -21.77 12.85
N THR A 397 13.87 -21.10 13.11
CA THR A 397 13.85 -19.78 13.76
C THR A 397 13.64 -18.70 12.72
N VAL A 398 12.57 -17.93 12.85
CA VAL A 398 12.25 -16.82 11.95
C VAL A 398 12.72 -15.52 12.59
N SER A 399 13.50 -14.75 11.84
CA SER A 399 13.94 -13.42 12.24
C SER A 399 12.84 -12.40 11.99
N SER A 400 12.83 -11.31 12.76
CA SER A 400 11.93 -10.19 12.49
C SER A 400 12.28 -9.51 11.15
N THR A 401 11.32 -8.83 10.54
CA THR A 401 11.55 -8.06 9.31
C THR A 401 12.43 -6.84 9.57
N ILE A 402 13.05 -6.31 8.52
CA ILE A 402 13.86 -5.08 8.60
C ILE A 402 12.97 -3.88 8.93
N ALA A 403 11.73 -3.89 8.42
CA ALA A 403 10.71 -2.86 8.65
C ALA A 403 10.29 -2.75 10.12
N SER A 404 10.26 -3.87 10.86
CA SER A 404 9.79 -3.91 12.24
C SER A 404 10.38 -5.09 13.02
N THR A 405 10.97 -4.81 14.18
CA THR A 405 11.45 -5.84 15.11
C THR A 405 10.32 -6.66 15.75
N ASP A 406 9.08 -6.22 15.57
CA ASP A 406 7.89 -6.84 16.15
C ASP A 406 7.16 -7.75 15.17
N ARG A 407 7.62 -7.84 13.91
CA ARG A 407 6.92 -8.51 12.82
C ARG A 407 7.78 -9.59 12.18
N PHE A 408 7.16 -10.73 11.87
CA PHE A 408 7.79 -11.94 11.36
C PHE A 408 6.96 -12.46 10.19
N GLU A 409 7.61 -12.82 9.10
CA GLU A 409 6.94 -13.18 7.84
C GLU A 409 7.57 -14.43 7.24
N VAL A 410 6.72 -15.33 6.74
CA VAL A 410 7.15 -16.60 6.15
C VAL A 410 6.30 -16.91 4.91
N ILE A 411 6.98 -17.29 3.83
CA ILE A 411 6.39 -18.07 2.73
C ILE A 411 6.85 -19.50 2.92
N SER A 412 5.91 -20.44 2.96
CA SER A 412 6.20 -21.87 3.09
C SER A 412 5.05 -22.67 2.47
N SER A 413 5.08 -23.98 2.62
CA SER A 413 4.05 -24.86 2.09
C SER A 413 3.92 -26.13 2.89
N VAL A 414 2.71 -26.67 2.87
CA VAL A 414 2.45 -28.03 3.32
C VAL A 414 2.56 -28.98 2.13
N ALA A 415 3.49 -29.93 2.19
CA ALA A 415 3.77 -30.88 1.11
C ALA A 415 2.87 -32.13 1.14
N SER A 416 2.17 -32.38 2.25
CA SER A 416 1.14 -33.43 2.33
C SER A 416 0.13 -33.22 3.46
N ALA A 417 -0.91 -34.06 3.51
CA ALA A 417 -1.89 -34.10 4.61
C ALA A 417 -1.29 -34.46 5.98
N ALA A 418 -0.11 -35.10 6.03
CA ALA A 418 0.56 -35.46 7.28
C ALA A 418 1.51 -34.36 7.76
N ASP A 419 1.81 -33.41 6.89
CA ASP A 419 2.78 -32.37 7.10
C ASP A 419 2.33 -31.35 8.16
N ALA A 420 3.31 -30.81 8.86
CA ALA A 420 3.09 -29.70 9.76
C ALA A 420 4.36 -28.91 9.95
N ASP A 421 4.27 -27.63 9.63
CA ASP A 421 5.35 -26.67 9.79
C ASP A 421 5.29 -26.07 11.19
N VAL A 422 6.46 -25.84 11.78
CA VAL A 422 6.59 -25.19 13.09
C VAL A 422 7.70 -24.17 13.02
N TRP A 423 7.34 -22.90 13.15
CA TRP A 423 8.33 -21.82 13.27
C TRP A 423 8.41 -21.30 14.67
N LYS A 424 9.62 -20.91 15.05
CA LYS A 424 9.93 -20.24 16.30
C LYS A 424 10.13 -18.75 16.06
N ILE A 425 9.38 -17.96 16.82
CA ILE A 425 9.56 -16.51 16.94
C ILE A 425 9.87 -16.16 18.40
N VAL A 426 10.54 -15.03 18.62
CA VAL A 426 10.90 -14.56 19.96
C VAL A 426 10.19 -13.24 20.21
N ALA A 427 9.48 -13.15 21.34
CA ALA A 427 8.82 -11.91 21.73
C ALA A 427 9.86 -10.79 21.97
N PRO A 428 9.57 -9.56 21.55
CA PRO A 428 10.43 -8.41 21.80
C PRO A 428 10.77 -8.22 23.28
N ASP A 429 11.87 -7.51 23.55
CA ASP A 429 12.34 -7.19 24.91
C ASP A 429 11.47 -6.15 25.65
N SER A 430 10.40 -5.69 25.03
CA SER A 430 9.45 -4.75 25.62
C SER A 430 8.03 -5.31 25.58
N ALA A 431 7.22 -4.90 26.56
CA ALA A 431 5.86 -5.41 26.69
C ALA A 431 5.02 -5.07 25.46
N ARG A 432 4.17 -6.01 25.06
CA ARG A 432 3.25 -5.93 23.93
C ARG A 432 1.86 -6.28 24.42
N GLN A 433 0.84 -5.68 23.82
CA GLN A 433 -0.55 -5.97 24.23
C GLN A 433 -1.03 -7.31 23.70
N SER A 434 -0.63 -7.65 22.48
CA SER A 434 -0.99 -8.93 21.86
C SER A 434 0.08 -9.40 20.87
N LEU A 435 0.03 -10.69 20.56
CA LEU A 435 0.65 -11.29 19.38
C LEU A 435 -0.49 -11.76 18.47
N GLN A 436 -0.54 -11.24 17.26
CA GLN A 436 -1.47 -11.66 16.22
C GLN A 436 -0.73 -12.52 15.20
N VAL A 437 -1.31 -13.67 14.86
CA VAL A 437 -0.81 -14.56 13.80
C VAL A 437 -1.89 -14.71 12.76
N SER A 438 -1.57 -14.37 11.52
CA SER A 438 -2.45 -14.47 10.36
C SER A 438 -1.83 -15.38 9.32
N VAL A 439 -2.63 -16.26 8.73
CA VAL A 439 -2.14 -17.19 7.70
C VAL A 439 -3.16 -17.30 6.58
N SER A 440 -2.67 -17.25 5.35
CA SER A 440 -3.47 -17.27 4.14
C SER A 440 -2.86 -18.23 3.13
N GLY A 441 -3.70 -19.07 2.51
CA GLY A 441 -3.27 -19.92 1.41
C GLY A 441 -2.85 -19.09 0.20
N VAL A 442 -1.90 -19.62 -0.57
CA VAL A 442 -1.39 -19.04 -1.80
C VAL A 442 -1.76 -20.02 -2.91
N GLY A 443 -2.65 -19.60 -3.81
CA GLY A 443 -3.32 -20.54 -4.70
C GLY A 443 -4.79 -20.22 -4.92
N GLN A 444 -5.30 -20.36 -6.15
CA GLN A 444 -6.75 -20.57 -6.31
C GLN A 444 -7.20 -21.88 -5.64
N ALA A 445 -6.40 -22.95 -5.82
CA ALA A 445 -6.50 -24.16 -5.03
C ALA A 445 -5.43 -24.13 -3.93
N HIS A 446 -5.84 -24.01 -2.68
CA HIS A 446 -4.96 -24.04 -1.53
C HIS A 446 -5.58 -24.89 -0.41
N PRO A 447 -4.75 -25.51 0.44
CA PRO A 447 -5.23 -26.29 1.57
C PRO A 447 -5.94 -25.37 2.57
N GLU A 448 -7.02 -25.89 3.15
CA GLU A 448 -7.57 -25.34 4.38
C GLU A 448 -6.59 -25.68 5.50
N ILE A 449 -6.14 -24.67 6.23
CA ILE A 449 -5.08 -24.79 7.23
C ILE A 449 -5.63 -24.64 8.64
N MET A 450 -5.03 -25.37 9.57
CA MET A 450 -5.21 -25.21 11.00
C MET A 450 -3.97 -24.55 11.58
N VAL A 451 -4.17 -23.39 12.22
CA VAL A 451 -3.12 -22.59 12.85
C VAL A 451 -3.23 -22.70 14.37
N ARG A 452 -2.09 -22.87 15.06
CA ARG A 452 -1.99 -22.82 16.52
C ARG A 452 -0.75 -22.07 16.95
N VAL A 453 -0.85 -21.29 18.02
CA VAL A 453 0.32 -20.73 18.70
C VAL A 453 0.58 -21.54 19.96
N ILE A 454 1.84 -21.91 20.18
CA ILE A 454 2.28 -22.82 21.24
C ILE A 454 3.44 -22.16 21.99
N ASP A 455 3.50 -22.31 23.31
CA ASP A 455 4.63 -21.84 24.12
C ASP A 455 5.81 -22.83 24.13
N SER A 456 6.92 -22.46 24.76
CA SER A 456 8.12 -23.31 24.89
C SER A 456 7.90 -24.62 25.65
N THR A 457 6.77 -24.78 26.35
CA THR A 457 6.42 -26.03 27.05
C THR A 457 5.58 -26.98 26.19
N GLY A 458 5.16 -26.54 24.99
CA GLY A 458 4.29 -27.29 24.11
C GLY A 458 2.79 -27.07 24.36
N GLN A 459 2.43 -26.10 25.21
CA GLN A 459 1.03 -25.79 25.49
C GLN A 459 0.49 -24.76 24.48
N GLN A 460 -0.70 -25.03 23.93
CA GLN A 460 -1.38 -24.05 23.08
C GLN A 460 -1.72 -22.80 23.89
N VAL A 461 -1.37 -21.63 23.35
CA VAL A 461 -1.64 -20.30 23.89
C VAL A 461 -2.47 -19.49 22.89
N GLY A 462 -3.19 -18.50 23.40
CA GLY A 462 -4.06 -17.66 22.58
C GLY A 462 -5.43 -18.26 22.27
N SER A 463 -6.19 -17.54 21.45
CA SER A 463 -7.55 -17.89 21.05
C SER A 463 -7.60 -19.12 20.13
N SER A 464 -8.80 -19.67 19.92
CA SER A 464 -9.02 -20.60 18.81
C SER A 464 -8.91 -19.85 17.49
N ALA A 465 -8.23 -20.44 16.50
CA ALA A 465 -8.09 -19.86 15.17
C ALA A 465 -9.47 -19.55 14.57
N ARG A 466 -9.57 -18.38 13.93
CA ARG A 466 -10.81 -17.91 13.28
C ARG A 466 -10.55 -17.64 11.82
N LEU A 467 -11.36 -18.25 10.95
CA LEU A 467 -11.44 -17.89 9.55
C LEU A 467 -12.11 -16.51 9.42
N ARG A 468 -11.45 -15.61 8.71
CA ARG A 468 -11.96 -14.28 8.37
C ARG A 468 -12.64 -14.28 7.01
N ASN A 469 -13.39 -13.22 6.72
CA ASN A 469 -14.10 -13.07 5.44
C ASN A 469 -13.13 -12.95 4.25
N ASP A 470 -11.88 -12.55 4.49
CA ASP A 470 -10.80 -12.46 3.50
C ASP A 470 -10.11 -13.82 3.25
N GLY A 471 -10.61 -14.91 3.85
CA GLY A 471 -10.03 -16.25 3.72
C GLY A 471 -8.84 -16.53 4.64
N SER A 472 -8.37 -15.54 5.41
CA SER A 472 -7.25 -15.70 6.33
C SER A 472 -7.67 -16.34 7.66
N TRP A 473 -6.77 -17.12 8.25
CA TRP A 473 -6.91 -17.64 9.61
C TRP A 473 -6.15 -16.78 10.60
N THR A 474 -6.80 -16.37 11.68
CA THR A 474 -6.18 -15.53 12.71
C THR A 474 -6.22 -16.14 14.10
N VAL A 475 -5.10 -16.04 14.81
CA VAL A 475 -4.92 -16.40 16.22
C VAL A 475 -4.37 -15.20 16.97
N GLU A 476 -4.86 -14.98 18.19
CA GLU A 476 -4.43 -13.86 19.04
C GLU A 476 -3.99 -14.39 20.40
N VAL A 477 -2.78 -14.04 20.83
CA VAL A 477 -2.26 -14.27 22.17
C VAL A 477 -2.28 -12.94 22.92
N THR A 478 -3.00 -12.88 24.03
CA THR A 478 -3.11 -11.68 24.85
C THR A 478 -1.93 -11.56 25.81
N SER A 479 -1.40 -10.35 25.95
CA SER A 479 -0.29 -9.99 26.85
C SER A 479 0.89 -10.97 26.78
N PRO A 480 1.53 -11.14 25.60
CA PRO A 480 2.65 -12.06 25.45
C PRO A 480 3.79 -11.72 26.41
N THR A 481 4.48 -12.75 26.90
CA THR A 481 5.59 -12.61 27.84
C THR A 481 6.83 -12.13 27.09
N VAL A 482 7.40 -11.03 27.57
CA VAL A 482 8.63 -10.41 27.05
C VAL A 482 9.76 -11.43 26.95
N GLY A 483 10.44 -11.46 25.79
CA GLY A 483 11.57 -12.37 25.53
C GLY A 483 11.22 -13.86 25.48
N ALA A 484 9.94 -14.25 25.58
CA ALA A 484 9.53 -15.64 25.50
C ALA A 484 9.55 -16.16 24.06
N GLU A 485 9.85 -17.44 23.90
CA GLU A 485 9.72 -18.15 22.62
C GLU A 485 8.27 -18.57 22.39
N TYR A 486 7.76 -18.25 21.21
CA TYR A 486 6.46 -18.68 20.71
C TYR A 486 6.65 -19.51 19.44
N PHE A 487 5.83 -20.55 19.29
CA PHE A 487 5.88 -21.47 18.17
C PHE A 487 4.58 -21.40 17.40
N VAL A 488 4.64 -21.00 16.13
CA VAL A 488 3.49 -21.01 15.23
C VAL A 488 3.50 -22.34 14.51
N ARG A 489 2.46 -23.14 14.74
CA ARG A 489 2.29 -24.44 14.13
C ARG A 489 1.18 -24.39 13.08
N ILE A 490 1.52 -24.77 11.87
CA ILE A 490 0.61 -24.89 10.74
C ILE A 490 0.49 -26.35 10.35
N SER A 491 -0.70 -26.76 9.96
CA SER A 491 -0.95 -28.10 9.42
C SER A 491 -2.24 -28.06 8.61
N ILE A 492 -2.45 -29.03 7.74
CA ILE A 492 -3.68 -29.13 6.98
C ILE A 492 -4.85 -29.49 7.89
N ASP A 493 -5.98 -28.80 7.70
CA ASP A 493 -7.24 -29.19 8.33
C ASP A 493 -7.63 -30.59 7.81
N PRO A 494 -7.89 -31.58 8.68
CA PRO A 494 -8.32 -32.91 8.26
C PRO A 494 -9.55 -32.93 7.34
N SER A 495 -10.40 -31.89 7.33
CA SER A 495 -11.52 -31.77 6.39
C SER A 495 -11.17 -31.14 5.05
N SER A 496 -9.96 -30.64 4.87
CA SER A 496 -9.58 -29.96 3.64
C SER A 496 -9.66 -30.88 2.42
N ALA A 497 -10.16 -30.35 1.30
CA ALA A 497 -10.19 -31.06 0.02
C ALA A 497 -8.83 -31.01 -0.72
N VAL A 498 -7.98 -30.05 -0.36
CA VAL A 498 -6.65 -29.84 -0.94
C VAL A 498 -5.62 -30.17 0.14
N HIS A 499 -4.66 -31.01 -0.18
CA HIS A 499 -3.70 -31.56 0.80
C HIS A 499 -2.26 -31.14 0.54
N VAL A 500 -2.05 -30.20 -0.37
CA VAL A 500 -0.74 -29.70 -0.78
C VAL A 500 -0.94 -28.25 -1.22
N GLY A 501 -0.07 -27.35 -0.78
CA GLY A 501 -0.06 -25.98 -1.28
C GLY A 501 0.73 -25.01 -0.42
N ASN A 502 1.02 -23.86 -1.02
CA ASN A 502 1.76 -22.78 -0.39
C ASN A 502 0.86 -21.92 0.49
N TYR A 503 1.46 -21.21 1.42
CA TYR A 503 0.79 -20.19 2.22
C TYR A 503 1.77 -19.09 2.61
N VAL A 504 1.21 -17.95 3.00
CA VAL A 504 1.90 -16.85 3.68
C VAL A 504 1.45 -16.84 5.13
N ALA A 505 2.40 -16.76 6.05
CA ALA A 505 2.17 -16.59 7.47
C ALA A 505 2.83 -15.31 7.98
N VAL A 506 2.09 -14.52 8.75
CA VAL A 506 2.55 -13.29 9.38
C VAL A 506 2.27 -13.38 10.87
N ALA A 507 3.29 -13.14 11.68
CA ALA A 507 3.16 -13.02 13.12
C ALA A 507 3.65 -11.63 13.56
N GLU A 508 2.84 -10.90 14.31
CA GLU A 508 3.13 -9.52 14.69
C GLU A 508 2.78 -9.25 16.15
N PHE A 509 3.74 -8.67 16.87
CA PHE A 509 3.55 -8.21 18.24
C PHE A 509 3.04 -6.77 18.25
N ILE A 510 1.80 -6.59 18.68
CA ILE A 510 1.10 -5.32 18.60
C ILE A 510 1.33 -4.52 19.88
N THR A 511 1.74 -3.26 19.71
CA THR A 511 1.75 -2.22 20.74
C THR A 511 0.61 -1.24 20.43
N PRO A 512 -0.12 -0.72 21.42
CA PRO A 512 -1.04 0.38 21.17
C PRO A 512 -0.24 1.56 20.62
N SER A 513 -0.71 2.19 19.53
CA SER A 513 0.00 3.37 19.01
C SER A 513 -0.16 4.52 20.02
N GLN A 514 0.90 5.31 20.21
CA GLN A 514 0.85 6.43 21.17
C GLN A 514 0.30 7.73 20.58
N GLN A 515 -0.15 7.72 19.33
CA GLN A 515 -0.56 8.93 18.64
C GLN A 515 -1.78 8.62 17.79
N MET A 516 -2.96 8.63 18.43
CA MET A 516 -4.23 8.76 17.75
C MET A 516 -5.10 9.79 18.45
N ASN A 517 -5.97 10.46 17.71
CA ASN A 517 -6.91 11.40 18.30
C ASN A 517 -8.00 10.66 19.10
N GLU A 518 -8.18 11.03 20.37
CA GLU A 518 -9.35 10.57 21.12
C GLU A 518 -10.63 11.05 20.43
N LEU A 519 -11.44 10.10 20.00
CA LEU A 519 -12.76 10.36 19.42
C LEU A 519 -13.79 10.48 20.54
N VAL A 520 -13.79 9.53 21.47
CA VAL A 520 -14.69 9.53 22.62
C VAL A 520 -14.19 8.61 23.74
N SER A 521 -14.45 8.99 24.99
CA SER A 521 -14.27 8.15 26.18
C SER A 521 -15.51 8.20 27.07
N GLY A 522 -15.72 7.16 27.87
CA GLY A 522 -16.89 7.06 28.74
C GLY A 522 -16.94 5.76 29.53
N ASP A 523 -18.06 5.51 30.20
CA ASP A 523 -18.30 4.29 30.95
C ASP A 523 -19.52 3.58 30.36
N ALA A 524 -19.41 2.28 30.06
CA ALA A 524 -20.55 1.47 29.60
C ALA A 524 -20.81 0.31 30.58
N SER A 525 -22.07 -0.09 30.69
CA SER A 525 -22.49 -1.17 31.60
C SER A 525 -23.59 -2.03 30.98
N SER A 526 -23.95 -3.12 31.63
CA SER A 526 -25.06 -3.97 31.18
C SER A 526 -26.44 -3.30 31.25
N GLU A 527 -26.58 -2.15 31.94
CA GLU A 527 -27.84 -1.41 32.07
C GLU A 527 -28.02 -0.32 31.00
N MET A 528 -26.93 0.13 30.37
CA MET A 528 -26.94 1.27 29.46
C MET A 528 -25.89 1.13 28.36
N ASP A 529 -26.36 1.17 27.11
CA ASP A 529 -25.51 1.41 25.94
C ASP A 529 -25.24 2.90 25.77
N GLU A 530 -24.04 3.25 25.33
CA GLU A 530 -23.68 4.61 24.96
C GLU A 530 -23.78 4.81 23.44
N PHE A 531 -24.22 6.00 23.03
CA PHE A 531 -24.41 6.36 21.63
C PHE A 531 -23.76 7.71 21.32
N TYR A 532 -22.98 7.75 20.24
CA TYR A 532 -22.33 8.95 19.76
C TYR A 532 -22.59 9.15 18.27
N ARG A 533 -22.69 10.40 17.85
CA ARG A 533 -22.71 10.76 16.43
C ARG A 533 -21.33 11.27 16.03
N TRP A 534 -20.84 10.80 14.90
CA TRP A 534 -19.59 11.24 14.30
C TRP A 534 -19.79 11.42 12.80
N THR A 535 -19.07 12.36 12.20
CA THR A 535 -19.19 12.67 10.77
C THR A 535 -17.84 12.47 10.09
N ALA A 536 -17.80 11.65 9.05
CA ALA A 536 -16.65 11.55 8.16
C ALA A 536 -16.75 12.65 7.10
N GLY A 537 -15.70 13.46 6.97
CA GLY A 537 -15.68 14.60 6.04
C GLY A 537 -15.52 14.18 4.57
N LYS A 538 -14.93 13.02 4.31
CA LYS A 538 -14.62 12.47 2.99
C LYS A 538 -14.60 10.94 3.06
N SER A 539 -14.53 10.29 1.91
CA SER A 539 -14.30 8.84 1.85
C SER A 539 -12.84 8.55 2.20
N LYS A 540 -12.57 7.79 3.27
CA LYS A 540 -11.21 7.46 3.73
C LYS A 540 -11.14 6.08 4.37
N LEU A 541 -9.93 5.52 4.43
CA LEU A 541 -9.64 4.39 5.30
C LEU A 541 -9.41 4.91 6.72
N TYR A 542 -10.30 4.56 7.65
CA TYR A 542 -10.18 4.93 9.04
C TYR A 542 -9.64 3.79 9.89
N ARG A 543 -8.72 4.12 10.80
CA ARG A 543 -8.34 3.26 11.92
C ARG A 543 -9.12 3.67 13.16
N PHE A 544 -9.69 2.68 13.83
CA PHE A 544 -10.29 2.83 15.15
C PHE A 544 -9.58 1.95 16.16
N ASP A 545 -9.13 2.53 17.28
CA ASP A 545 -8.58 1.79 18.41
C ASP A 545 -9.54 1.89 19.59
N LEU A 546 -10.08 0.74 20.00
CA LEU A 546 -10.94 0.62 21.17
C LEU A 546 -10.14 0.00 22.31
N SER A 547 -10.15 0.64 23.48
CA SER A 547 -9.60 0.10 24.72
C SER A 547 -10.66 0.06 25.81
N ALA A 548 -10.53 -0.92 26.72
CA ALA A 548 -11.37 -1.07 27.90
C ALA A 548 -10.52 -1.22 29.15
N SER A 549 -10.96 -0.63 30.25
CA SER A 549 -10.30 -0.66 31.56
C SER A 549 -11.33 -0.64 32.69
N ASP A 550 -10.87 -0.88 33.92
CA ASP A 550 -11.68 -0.92 35.16
C ASP A 550 -12.71 -2.05 35.28
N GLY A 551 -12.81 -2.95 34.29
CA GLY A 551 -13.54 -4.21 34.36
C GLY A 551 -12.71 -5.41 34.84
N SER A 552 -13.31 -6.60 34.86
CA SER A 552 -12.62 -7.87 35.06
C SER A 552 -12.16 -8.48 33.73
N SER A 553 -11.23 -9.45 33.78
CA SER A 553 -10.66 -10.08 32.58
C SER A 553 -11.67 -10.86 31.71
N THR A 554 -12.88 -11.13 32.21
CA THR A 554 -13.96 -11.80 31.45
C THR A 554 -14.99 -10.83 30.87
N GLU A 555 -14.91 -9.57 31.29
CA GLU A 555 -15.76 -8.47 30.83
C GLU A 555 -15.09 -7.69 29.71
N GLY A 556 -15.88 -6.96 28.94
CA GLY A 556 -15.40 -6.23 27.78
C GLY A 556 -16.39 -5.23 27.20
N ILE A 557 -15.93 -4.49 26.21
CA ILE A 557 -16.69 -3.47 25.50
C ILE A 557 -16.74 -3.81 24.02
N ARG A 558 -17.91 -3.61 23.40
CA ARG A 558 -18.12 -3.76 21.96
C ARG A 558 -18.59 -2.44 21.37
N MET A 559 -17.82 -1.94 20.41
CA MET A 559 -18.20 -0.85 19.52
C MET A 559 -18.87 -1.39 18.27
N ARG A 560 -19.92 -0.71 17.81
CA ARG A 560 -20.51 -0.85 16.48
C ARG A 560 -20.67 0.51 15.82
N ILE A 561 -20.25 0.63 14.56
CA ILE A 561 -20.44 1.82 13.74
C ILE A 561 -21.55 1.53 12.74
N TYR A 562 -22.58 2.36 12.74
CA TYR A 562 -23.67 2.32 11.78
C TYR A 562 -23.66 3.58 10.93
N ASP A 563 -23.96 3.43 9.66
CA ASP A 563 -24.35 4.54 8.80
C ASP A 563 -25.65 5.16 9.32
N ALA A 564 -25.66 6.47 9.58
CA ALA A 564 -26.77 7.12 10.26
C ALA A 564 -28.02 7.28 9.36
N GLU A 565 -27.84 7.28 8.03
CA GLU A 565 -28.94 7.40 7.08
C GLU A 565 -29.57 6.03 6.78
N THR A 566 -28.74 5.03 6.49
CA THR A 566 -29.19 3.71 6.04
C THR A 566 -29.36 2.71 7.20
N SER A 567 -28.81 3.01 8.38
CA SER A 567 -28.70 2.09 9.53
C SER A 567 -27.87 0.83 9.24
N GLU A 568 -27.10 0.79 8.15
CA GLU A 568 -26.22 -0.33 7.83
C GLU A 568 -25.05 -0.40 8.80
N LEU A 569 -24.74 -1.61 9.27
CA LEU A 569 -23.57 -1.86 10.12
C LEU A 569 -22.29 -1.79 9.26
N ARG A 570 -21.41 -0.85 9.57
CA ARG A 570 -20.15 -0.64 8.86
C ARG A 570 -18.97 -1.32 9.55
N MET A 571 -18.97 -1.37 10.88
CA MET A 571 -17.84 -1.90 11.64
C MET A 571 -18.25 -2.45 13.00
N VAL A 572 -17.53 -3.48 13.48
CA VAL A 572 -17.62 -3.98 14.87
C VAL A 572 -16.22 -4.20 15.42
N ILE A 573 -15.93 -3.62 16.60
CA ILE A 573 -14.74 -3.96 17.40
C ILE A 573 -15.22 -4.42 18.77
N GLY A 574 -14.66 -5.51 19.28
CA GLY A 574 -14.89 -5.95 20.66
C GLY A 574 -13.56 -6.19 21.35
N VAL A 575 -13.45 -5.74 22.59
CA VAL A 575 -12.25 -5.87 23.43
C VAL A 575 -12.62 -6.39 24.81
N GLN A 576 -11.72 -7.15 25.44
CA GLN A 576 -11.81 -7.46 26.87
C GLN A 576 -11.09 -6.37 27.67
N ASN A 577 -11.29 -6.36 28.99
CA ASN A 577 -10.61 -5.45 29.88
C ASN A 577 -9.07 -5.53 29.75
N ASP A 578 -8.40 -4.38 29.83
CA ASP A 578 -6.95 -4.18 29.70
C ASP A 578 -6.36 -4.53 28.32
N ILE A 579 -7.22 -4.66 27.29
CA ILE A 579 -6.83 -4.89 25.90
C ILE A 579 -7.23 -3.67 25.06
N THR A 580 -6.34 -3.24 24.17
CA THR A 580 -6.69 -2.37 23.04
C THR A 580 -6.78 -3.22 21.78
N ARG A 581 -7.77 -2.97 20.94
CA ARG A 581 -7.87 -3.57 19.60
C ARG A 581 -8.10 -2.51 18.56
N SER A 582 -7.33 -2.62 17.49
CA SER A 582 -7.47 -1.82 16.28
C SER A 582 -8.40 -2.50 15.27
N GLY A 583 -9.09 -1.71 14.48
CA GLY A 583 -9.72 -2.15 13.26
C GLY A 583 -9.67 -1.06 12.20
N LEU A 584 -9.71 -1.49 10.94
CA LEU A 584 -9.73 -0.61 9.78
C LEU A 584 -11.10 -0.68 9.10
N ALA A 585 -11.59 0.44 8.60
CA ALA A 585 -12.82 0.50 7.82
C ALA A 585 -12.78 1.63 6.78
N TRP A 586 -13.09 1.28 5.53
CA TRP A 586 -13.47 2.27 4.52
C TRP A 586 -14.85 2.83 4.85
N LEU A 587 -14.93 4.14 5.04
CA LEU A 587 -16.16 4.85 5.35
C LEU A 587 -16.30 6.03 4.36
N ASP A 588 -17.48 6.15 3.75
CA ASP A 588 -17.80 7.28 2.87
C ASP A 588 -17.99 8.56 3.69
N GLN A 589 -17.97 9.71 3.00
CA GLN A 589 -18.43 10.97 3.57
C GLN A 589 -19.85 10.80 4.12
N GLY A 590 -20.10 11.23 5.36
CA GLY A 590 -21.44 11.14 5.94
C GLY A 590 -21.46 11.04 7.46
N ASP A 591 -22.67 10.90 7.98
CA ASP A 591 -22.93 10.77 9.41
C ASP A 591 -22.98 9.30 9.84
N TYR A 592 -22.40 9.02 11.00
CA TYR A 592 -22.32 7.71 11.60
C TYR A 592 -22.83 7.72 13.05
N LEU A 593 -23.49 6.64 13.44
CA LEU A 593 -23.88 6.35 14.80
C LEU A 593 -22.94 5.28 15.38
N ILE A 594 -22.21 5.65 16.42
CA ILE A 594 -21.33 4.76 17.18
C ILE A 594 -22.09 4.29 18.42
N ARG A 595 -22.26 2.98 18.56
CA ARG A 595 -22.85 2.34 19.75
C ARG A 595 -21.79 1.57 20.52
N ILE A 596 -21.70 1.84 21.81
CA ILE A 596 -20.82 1.14 22.75
C ILE A 596 -21.68 0.31 23.71
N THR A 597 -21.40 -0.99 23.80
CA THR A 597 -22.11 -1.94 24.66
C THR A 597 -21.12 -2.72 25.52
N ALA A 598 -21.34 -2.78 26.83
CA ALA A 598 -20.59 -3.67 27.71
C ALA A 598 -21.10 -5.12 27.61
N PHE A 599 -20.21 -6.10 27.71
CA PHE A 599 -20.55 -7.52 27.64
C PHE A 599 -19.67 -8.38 28.54
N GLU A 600 -20.19 -9.54 28.95
CA GLU A 600 -19.42 -10.62 29.58
C GLU A 600 -19.67 -11.92 28.82
N ALA A 601 -18.69 -12.83 28.79
CA ALA A 601 -18.74 -14.09 28.03
C ALA A 601 -19.97 -14.99 28.34
N ASN A 602 -20.62 -14.84 29.50
CA ASN A 602 -21.79 -15.62 29.91
C ASN A 602 -23.10 -14.79 29.98
N ASP A 603 -23.13 -13.60 29.38
CA ASP A 603 -24.25 -12.64 29.47
C ASP A 603 -24.65 -12.29 30.92
N ALA A 604 -23.70 -12.36 31.87
CA ALA A 604 -23.95 -11.89 33.23
C ALA A 604 -23.91 -10.35 33.29
N PRO A 605 -24.53 -9.74 34.32
CA PRO A 605 -24.50 -8.30 34.49
C PRO A 605 -23.06 -7.81 34.64
N VAL A 606 -22.75 -6.77 33.88
CA VAL A 606 -21.45 -6.11 33.81
C VAL A 606 -21.53 -4.79 34.55
N ASP A 607 -20.61 -4.57 35.48
CA ASP A 607 -20.42 -3.29 36.17
C ASP A 607 -19.93 -2.22 35.16
N ALA A 608 -19.78 -0.97 35.60
CA ALA A 608 -19.30 0.09 34.71
C ALA A 608 -17.84 -0.20 34.28
N ILE A 609 -17.61 -0.33 32.97
CA ILE A 609 -16.28 -0.47 32.36
C ILE A 609 -15.96 0.83 31.65
N HIS A 610 -14.79 1.39 31.95
CA HIS A 610 -14.28 2.56 31.27
C HIS A 610 -13.78 2.19 29.88
N PHE A 611 -14.12 2.98 28.85
CA PHE A 611 -13.62 2.81 27.50
C PHE A 611 -13.02 4.09 26.94
N THR A 612 -12.06 3.91 26.03
CA THR A 612 -11.54 4.98 25.18
C THR A 612 -11.54 4.48 23.73
N LEU A 613 -12.10 5.29 22.84
CA LEU A 613 -12.10 5.11 21.40
C LEU A 613 -11.28 6.23 20.77
N THR A 614 -10.25 5.88 20.02
CA THR A 614 -9.49 6.81 19.19
C THR A 614 -9.71 6.52 17.71
N CYS A 615 -9.58 7.55 16.85
CA CYS A 615 -9.79 7.43 15.40
C CYS A 615 -8.84 8.33 14.63
N ASP A 616 -8.25 7.81 13.56
CA ASP A 616 -7.50 8.59 12.55
C ASP A 616 -7.79 8.04 11.14
N GLY A 617 -7.66 8.90 10.12
CA GLY A 617 -7.66 8.52 8.71
C GLY A 617 -6.25 8.16 8.28
N LEU A 618 -6.08 7.02 7.60
CA LEU A 618 -4.77 6.52 7.17
C LEU A 618 -4.46 6.85 5.71
N SER A 619 -5.51 7.03 4.90
CA SER A 619 -5.38 7.34 3.49
C SER A 619 -5.36 8.85 3.23
N ASP A 620 -4.52 9.23 2.29
CA ASP A 620 -4.46 10.57 1.76
C ASP A 620 -5.32 10.69 0.50
N ASP A 621 -5.56 11.92 0.04
CA ASP A 621 -6.47 12.20 -1.05
C ASP A 621 -6.12 13.47 -1.81
N GLN A 622 -6.18 13.41 -3.15
CA GLN A 622 -6.23 14.62 -3.95
C GLN A 622 -7.65 15.22 -3.96
N ASP A 623 -7.75 16.48 -3.52
CA ASP A 623 -9.02 17.21 -3.44
C ASP A 623 -9.63 17.49 -4.82
N ASP A 624 -10.94 17.28 -4.91
CA ASP A 624 -11.78 17.64 -6.09
C ASP A 624 -12.40 19.05 -5.96
N ASP A 625 -12.26 19.70 -4.79
CA ASP A 625 -12.85 21.02 -4.56
C ASP A 625 -12.09 22.10 -5.34
N PRO A 626 -12.78 22.91 -6.18
CA PRO A 626 -12.14 24.01 -6.89
C PRO A 626 -11.71 25.07 -5.87
N TYR A 627 -10.40 25.34 -5.81
CA TYR A 627 -9.89 26.57 -5.22
C TYR A 627 -10.61 27.77 -5.85
N ASP A 628 -11.18 28.65 -5.04
CA ASP A 628 -11.81 29.89 -5.52
C ASP A 628 -10.77 31.03 -5.53
N PRO A 629 -10.16 31.33 -6.70
CA PRO A 629 -9.20 32.42 -6.83
C PRO A 629 -9.82 33.80 -6.57
N ASP A 630 -11.15 33.95 -6.46
CA ASP A 630 -11.78 35.23 -6.09
C ASP A 630 -11.51 35.61 -4.62
N THR A 631 -10.92 34.71 -3.83
CA THR A 631 -10.37 35.04 -2.50
C THR A 631 -8.92 35.58 -2.55
N ASP A 632 -8.25 35.55 -3.70
CA ASP A 632 -6.94 36.19 -3.94
C ASP A 632 -6.95 37.06 -5.22
N PRO A 633 -7.30 38.36 -5.12
CA PRO A 633 -7.46 39.25 -6.27
C PRO A 633 -6.14 39.68 -6.95
N TYR A 634 -5.00 39.05 -6.64
CA TYR A 634 -3.70 39.38 -7.25
C TYR A 634 -2.99 38.21 -7.93
N TYR A 635 -3.68 37.10 -8.18
CA TYR A 635 -3.11 35.99 -8.96
C TYR A 635 -2.94 36.38 -10.45
N ASP A 636 -1.68 36.46 -10.89
CA ASP A 636 -1.27 36.44 -12.29
C ASP A 636 -0.15 35.39 -12.42
N ALA A 637 -0.44 34.28 -13.13
CA ALA A 637 0.43 33.13 -13.28
C ALA A 637 1.80 33.44 -13.95
N TYR A 638 2.04 34.68 -14.40
CA TYR A 638 3.27 35.06 -15.10
C TYR A 638 3.91 36.40 -14.67
N TYR A 639 3.55 37.00 -13.52
CA TYR A 639 4.12 38.31 -13.11
C TYR A 639 4.76 38.31 -11.71
N TYR A 640 6.09 38.52 -11.65
CA TYR A 640 6.84 38.72 -10.40
C TYR A 640 7.08 40.20 -10.11
N GLU A 641 6.62 40.68 -8.95
CA GLU A 641 7.27 41.80 -8.26
C GLU A 641 7.23 41.59 -6.73
N TYR A 642 8.41 41.49 -6.13
CA TYR A 642 8.60 41.38 -4.67
C TYR A 642 8.20 42.69 -3.98
N ASN A 643 7.25 42.66 -3.05
CA ASN A 643 7.02 43.78 -2.13
C ASN A 643 6.66 43.29 -0.71
N PRO A 644 7.51 43.56 0.31
CA PRO A 644 7.31 43.09 1.67
C PRO A 644 6.51 44.12 2.48
N ALA A 645 5.17 44.06 2.44
CA ALA A 645 4.31 44.60 3.50
C ALA A 645 2.83 44.33 3.17
N TYR A 646 2.10 43.61 4.03
CA TYR A 646 1.07 44.18 4.91
C TYR A 646 0.33 43.07 5.69
N TYR A 647 0.23 43.25 7.00
CA TYR A 647 -0.72 42.59 7.90
C TYR A 647 -2.12 43.23 7.73
N TYR A 648 -3.21 42.45 7.76
CA TYR A 648 -4.33 42.53 8.75
C TYR A 648 -5.55 41.65 8.38
N TYR A 649 -6.15 41.07 9.43
CA TYR A 649 -7.40 40.28 9.54
C TYR A 649 -8.66 40.90 8.90
N TYR A 650 -9.63 40.07 8.45
CA TYR A 650 -11.07 40.22 8.77
C TYR A 650 -11.91 38.96 8.48
N TYR A 651 -12.91 38.73 9.36
CA TYR A 651 -14.01 37.76 9.32
C TYR A 651 -15.14 38.14 8.33
N SER A 652 -15.89 37.15 7.80
CA SER A 652 -17.29 37.26 7.33
C SER A 652 -17.78 35.91 6.72
N THR A 653 -18.53 35.07 7.44
CA THR A 653 -20.01 34.89 7.39
C THR A 653 -20.61 34.40 6.07
N TYR A 654 -21.17 33.18 6.07
CA TYR A 654 -22.38 32.83 5.32
C TYR A 654 -23.32 31.97 6.17
N GLU A 655 -24.54 32.49 6.34
CA GLU A 655 -25.66 31.90 7.08
C GLU A 655 -26.37 30.81 6.26
N TYR A 656 -26.70 29.68 6.90
CA TYR A 656 -27.71 28.75 6.42
C TYR A 656 -29.07 29.04 7.06
N TYR A 657 -30.11 29.07 6.22
CA TYR A 657 -31.52 29.19 6.56
C TYR A 657 -31.98 28.10 7.55
N TYR A 658 -32.60 28.49 8.65
CA TYR A 658 -33.53 27.65 9.40
C TYR A 658 -34.91 28.31 9.45
N ASN A 659 -35.91 27.58 8.98
CA ASN A 659 -37.32 27.89 9.19
C ASN A 659 -37.83 27.02 10.34
N TRP A 660 -38.23 27.65 11.45
CA TRP A 660 -39.19 27.07 12.38
C TRP A 660 -40.03 28.18 13.03
N ASP A 661 -41.34 27.99 12.95
CA ASP A 661 -42.38 28.80 13.56
C ASP A 661 -42.20 28.92 15.08
N GLU A 662 -42.21 30.16 15.61
CA GLU A 662 -42.33 30.44 17.04
C GLU A 662 -43.67 31.12 17.36
N TYR A 663 -44.36 30.53 18.35
CA TYR A 663 -45.53 31.07 19.01
C TYR A 663 -45.15 32.30 19.88
N TYR A 664 -45.94 33.36 19.73
CA TYR A 664 -46.07 34.57 20.57
C TYR A 664 -45.31 34.65 21.91
N GLU A 665 -44.57 35.73 22.10
CA GLU A 665 -44.96 36.75 23.09
C GLU A 665 -44.43 38.16 22.74
N TYR A 666 -45.34 39.12 22.91
CA TYR A 666 -45.25 40.53 22.58
C TYR A 666 -44.74 41.31 23.81
N ASP A 667 -43.75 42.20 23.64
CA ASP A 667 -43.65 43.41 24.44
C ASP A 667 -42.81 44.51 23.75
N GLY A 668 -43.44 45.66 23.48
CA GLY A 668 -42.77 46.97 23.57
C GLY A 668 -42.07 47.60 22.35
N ASP A 669 -42.87 48.17 21.44
CA ASP A 669 -42.59 49.39 20.65
C ASP A 669 -42.17 50.59 21.56
N PRO A 670 -41.62 51.76 21.14
CA PRO A 670 -41.31 52.29 19.79
C PRO A 670 -39.97 53.04 19.65
N ASP A 671 -39.51 53.23 18.41
CA ASP A 671 -39.03 54.52 17.84
C ASP A 671 -38.17 54.30 16.60
N TYR A 672 -38.84 54.01 15.49
CA TYR A 672 -38.29 54.17 14.14
C TYR A 672 -38.82 55.48 13.56
N GLN A 673 -37.92 56.43 13.27
CA GLN A 673 -38.28 57.61 12.47
C GLN A 673 -37.15 58.08 11.54
N TYR A 674 -37.52 58.11 10.25
CA TYR A 674 -37.14 59.03 9.14
C TYR A 674 -35.91 58.78 8.23
N TYR A 675 -36.24 58.24 7.04
CA TYR A 675 -35.99 58.70 5.65
C TYR A 675 -34.80 59.62 5.26
N TYR A 676 -34.07 59.13 4.25
CA TYR A 676 -33.67 59.75 2.95
C TYR A 676 -33.22 61.21 2.88
N THR A 677 -31.94 61.40 2.52
CA THR A 677 -31.39 62.35 1.51
C THR A 677 -29.97 61.85 1.22
N GLY A 678 -29.47 61.58 0.01
CA GLY A 678 -29.55 62.37 -1.21
C GLY A 678 -28.13 62.79 -1.62
N GLU A 679 -27.68 62.26 -2.76
CA GLU A 679 -26.59 62.74 -3.64
C GLU A 679 -25.09 62.53 -3.25
N TYR A 680 -24.43 61.85 -4.21
CA TYR A 680 -22.99 61.67 -4.47
C TYR A 680 -22.26 63.01 -4.75
N PRO A 681 -20.93 63.08 -4.62
CA PRO A 681 -19.98 62.54 -5.60
C PRO A 681 -19.01 61.48 -5.07
#